data_AF-A0A453BLE8-F1
#
_entry.id   AF-A0A453BLE8-F1
#
_cell.length_a   1.000
_cell.length_b   1.000
_cell.length_c   1.000
_cell.angle_alpha   90.00
_cell.angle_beta   90.00
_cell.angle_gamma   90.00
#
_symmetry.space_group_name_H-M   'P 1'
#
loop_
_entity.id
_entity.type
_entity.pdbx_description
1 polymer ?
#
loop_
_entity_poly.entity_id
_entity_poly.type
_entity_poly.pdbx_seq_one_letter_code
_entity_poly.pdbx_strand_id
1 'polypeptide(L)'
;LCRCTGYRPIADACKSFAADVDLEDLGLNSFWKKGDAHVDKLPPYKEGSIGAFPEFLKAEIIASLRVDKCMSATVMVGSESSWHRPRSVEEYYRLIASDSFDGSGTKVVAGNTSSGVYREAEVYDRYIDLRDIPELNSVSKDSEGVQIGAATSISRVIEILRREGDDCKDVIFGKIADHMEKVSSYYVRNTATLGGNLVMAQRDEFPSDIATILLAAGSSVCIQVSSGKLNVTLDEFLEMPPCDYKALLLSISLPRCTPENVSSSAGAVNMTGDKTESSLLFETYRAAPRPLGNAVAYLNCAFFAQISSDESSGSLILEKLHLAFGAFGTRHAIRARDVEKYLVGKPISASVLLEACNVLKKSIVPKEGTTHSAYRSSLAVAFLFTFLYPMTKRNVKPARSARLNGHAASDTNGNPNCPPSADIDLSLKETNGVKSGLHSNDHILESCKQIVEIGKDYLPVGIPAKKVGAELQASGEAVYVDDIPSPEGCLYGAFVYSTKPLAHVNSIELDPSLEQLKTVAVITVKDIPKGGVNFGANTIFGPEPLFGDPLTQCAGEPLGIVVAETRNFANIAAKRAVVTYSTETLDSPVLSIEEAVRRCSYFETPPFLLPQNIGDFSKGMEEADQKIYSAEVKLNSQYYFYMETQTALAIPDEDNCMVVYSSSQCPEAAQNNIATCLGLPCHSVRVITRRVGGGFGGKAVRSLP
;
A
#
# COMPACT_ATOMS: atom_id res chain seq x y z
N LEU A 1 7.78 -4.21 -18.82
CA LEU A 1 7.90 -3.36 -17.61
C LEU A 1 9.13 -2.48 -17.78
N CYS A 2 9.02 -1.16 -17.66
CA CYS A 2 10.19 -0.28 -17.62
C CYS A 2 10.91 -0.46 -16.27
N ARG A 3 12.24 -0.40 -16.24
CA ARG A 3 13.01 -0.62 -14.99
C ARG A 3 12.62 0.33 -13.85
N CYS A 4 12.18 1.54 -14.21
CA CYS A 4 11.67 2.57 -13.31
C CYS A 4 10.33 2.22 -12.63
N THR A 5 9.53 1.27 -13.14
CA THR A 5 8.17 1.02 -12.62
C THR A 5 7.95 -0.39 -12.07
N GLY A 6 8.91 -1.30 -12.18
CA GLY A 6 8.73 -2.67 -11.66
C GLY A 6 10.00 -3.51 -11.39
N TYR A 7 11.13 -3.27 -12.07
CA TYR A 7 12.34 -4.08 -11.83
C TYR A 7 13.12 -3.65 -10.59
N ARG A 8 13.16 -2.35 -10.27
CA ARG A 8 13.92 -1.86 -9.11
C ARG A 8 13.45 -2.45 -7.77
N PRO A 9 12.15 -2.50 -7.45
CA PRO A 9 11.68 -3.19 -6.24
C PRO A 9 12.01 -4.69 -6.21
N ILE A 10 12.09 -5.35 -7.36
CA ILE A 10 12.50 -6.77 -7.45
C ILE A 10 13.99 -6.90 -7.16
N ALA A 11 14.83 -6.04 -7.77
CA ALA A 11 16.26 -6.01 -7.52
C ALA A 11 16.58 -5.67 -6.06
N ASP A 12 15.90 -4.69 -5.47
CA ASP A 12 16.03 -4.34 -4.05
C ASP A 12 15.65 -5.52 -3.14
N ALA A 13 14.56 -6.22 -3.44
CA ALA A 13 14.16 -7.42 -2.71
C ALA A 13 15.25 -8.50 -2.81
N CYS A 14 15.77 -8.77 -4.00
CA CYS A 14 16.85 -9.73 -4.19
C CYS A 14 18.15 -9.31 -3.45
N LYS A 15 18.55 -8.03 -3.52
CA LYS A 15 19.70 -7.48 -2.77
C LYS A 15 19.54 -7.69 -1.26
N SER A 16 18.32 -7.63 -0.72
CA SER A 16 18.09 -7.85 0.72
C SER A 16 18.31 -9.29 1.20
N PHE A 17 18.36 -10.28 0.29
CA PHE A 17 18.58 -11.70 0.61
C PHE A 17 19.98 -12.21 0.23
N ALA A 18 20.81 -11.40 -0.43
CA ALA A 18 22.16 -11.76 -0.82
C ALA A 18 23.15 -11.27 0.25
N ALA A 19 23.97 -12.17 0.80
CA ALA A 19 24.94 -11.84 1.86
C ALA A 19 26.38 -11.70 1.34
N ASP A 20 26.67 -12.28 0.17
CA ASP A 20 28.01 -12.56 -0.35
C ASP A 20 28.16 -12.25 -1.85
N VAL A 21 27.07 -11.85 -2.52
CA VAL A 21 27.09 -11.54 -3.95
C VAL A 21 26.32 -10.25 -4.21
N ASP A 22 26.99 -9.26 -4.82
CA ASP A 22 26.27 -8.11 -5.37
C ASP A 22 25.39 -8.64 -6.51
N LEU A 23 24.09 -8.36 -6.50
CA LEU A 23 23.17 -8.89 -7.52
C LEU A 23 23.57 -8.45 -8.95
N GLU A 24 24.41 -7.42 -9.02
CA GLU A 24 25.05 -6.90 -10.24
C GLU A 24 26.22 -7.78 -10.71
N ASP A 25 26.91 -8.47 -9.80
CA ASP A 25 27.89 -9.53 -10.08
C ASP A 25 27.24 -10.85 -10.51
N LEU A 26 25.97 -11.11 -10.12
CA LEU A 26 25.19 -12.25 -10.63
C LEU A 26 24.85 -12.15 -12.13
N GLY A 27 25.33 -11.10 -12.81
CA GLY A 27 25.23 -11.03 -14.26
C GLY A 27 23.78 -11.12 -14.72
N LEU A 28 22.91 -10.21 -14.31
CA LEU A 28 21.62 -10.04 -15.01
C LEU A 28 21.81 -9.52 -16.46
N ASN A 29 23.06 -9.19 -16.85
CA ASN A 29 23.50 -9.08 -18.24
C ASN A 29 23.79 -10.43 -18.93
N SER A 30 23.66 -11.57 -18.24
CA SER A 30 24.19 -12.87 -18.68
C SER A 30 23.15 -13.93 -19.02
N PHE A 31 21.86 -13.76 -18.66
CA PHE A 31 20.88 -14.77 -19.06
C PHE A 31 20.82 -14.88 -20.60
N TRP A 32 21.05 -13.77 -21.32
CA TRP A 32 20.97 -13.72 -22.78
C TRP A 32 22.06 -12.77 -23.30
N LYS A 33 23.21 -13.31 -23.71
CA LYS A 33 24.09 -12.55 -24.62
C LYS A 33 23.28 -12.20 -25.86
N LYS A 34 23.54 -11.04 -26.45
CA LYS A 34 22.90 -10.58 -27.69
C LYS A 34 23.06 -11.65 -28.79
N GLY A 35 22.04 -12.50 -28.99
CA GLY A 35 22.07 -13.65 -29.90
C GLY A 35 21.53 -14.98 -29.33
N ASP A 36 21.52 -15.20 -28.01
CA ASP A 36 21.12 -16.47 -27.38
C ASP A 36 19.61 -16.57 -27.08
N ALA A 37 18.81 -15.79 -27.81
CA ALA A 37 17.47 -15.51 -27.37
C ALA A 37 16.43 -16.58 -27.74
N HIS A 38 16.19 -17.57 -26.86
CA HIS A 38 15.06 -18.51 -26.93
C HIS A 38 13.68 -17.86 -26.67
N VAL A 39 13.38 -16.71 -27.29
CA VAL A 39 12.13 -15.95 -27.07
C VAL A 39 10.91 -16.84 -27.28
N ASP A 40 11.02 -17.82 -28.17
CA ASP A 40 9.99 -18.81 -28.49
C ASP A 40 9.59 -19.70 -27.30
N LYS A 41 10.42 -19.80 -26.25
CA LYS A 41 10.12 -20.56 -25.02
C LYS A 41 9.37 -19.73 -23.97
N LEU A 42 9.31 -18.41 -24.11
CA LEU A 42 8.55 -17.57 -23.19
C LEU A 42 7.05 -17.77 -23.41
N PRO A 43 6.25 -17.93 -22.34
CA PRO A 43 4.82 -18.07 -22.49
C PRO A 43 4.23 -16.80 -23.14
N PRO A 44 3.32 -16.94 -24.13
CA PRO A 44 2.65 -15.80 -24.71
C PRO A 44 1.81 -15.11 -23.63
N TYR A 45 1.86 -13.77 -23.60
CA TYR A 45 0.98 -13.00 -22.74
C TYR A 45 -0.48 -13.26 -23.15
N LYS A 46 -1.30 -13.74 -22.22
CA LYS A 46 -2.75 -13.85 -22.36
C LYS A 46 -3.41 -12.98 -21.31
N GLU A 47 -4.25 -12.06 -21.76
CA GLU A 47 -5.03 -11.18 -20.90
C GLU A 47 -5.90 -12.03 -19.93
N GLY A 48 -5.90 -11.67 -18.65
CA GLY A 48 -6.63 -12.38 -17.60
C GLY A 48 -5.99 -13.70 -17.12
N SER A 49 -4.91 -14.18 -17.73
CA SER A 49 -4.20 -15.37 -17.25
C SER A 49 -3.25 -15.04 -16.09
N ILE A 50 -3.08 -16.00 -15.18
CA ILE A 50 -2.08 -15.91 -14.12
C ILE A 50 -0.71 -15.92 -14.78
N GLY A 51 -0.02 -14.78 -14.74
CA GLY A 51 1.39 -14.69 -15.14
C GLY A 51 2.23 -15.59 -14.23
N ALA A 52 2.42 -16.85 -14.63
CA ALA A 52 3.26 -17.79 -13.92
C ALA A 52 4.71 -17.61 -14.39
N PHE A 53 5.65 -17.67 -13.44
CA PHE A 53 7.06 -17.75 -13.78
C PHE A 53 7.27 -18.97 -14.72
N PRO A 54 7.95 -18.84 -15.87
CA PRO A 54 8.00 -19.90 -16.87
C PRO A 54 8.53 -21.22 -16.29
N GLU A 55 7.81 -22.32 -16.53
CA GLU A 55 8.15 -23.64 -15.95
C GLU A 55 9.55 -24.10 -16.34
N PHE A 56 10.03 -23.75 -17.55
CA PHE A 56 11.40 -24.08 -17.95
C PHE A 56 12.45 -23.35 -17.09
N LEU A 57 12.21 -22.08 -16.74
CA LEU A 57 13.07 -21.33 -15.83
C LEU A 57 12.96 -21.87 -14.40
N LYS A 58 11.76 -22.28 -13.95
CA LYS A 58 11.62 -22.97 -12.65
C LYS A 58 12.45 -24.25 -12.64
N ALA A 59 12.37 -25.06 -13.69
CA ALA A 59 13.10 -26.30 -13.81
C ALA A 59 14.62 -26.05 -13.85
N GLU A 60 15.08 -25.02 -14.54
CA GLU A 60 16.49 -24.60 -14.60
C GLU A 60 17.01 -24.13 -13.23
N ILE A 61 16.25 -23.28 -12.53
CA ILE A 61 16.55 -22.85 -11.15
C ILE A 61 16.52 -24.05 -10.19
N ILE A 62 15.54 -24.94 -10.31
CA ILE A 62 15.47 -26.15 -9.48
C ILE A 62 16.63 -27.09 -9.79
N ALA A 63 17.07 -27.18 -11.04
CA ALA A 63 18.21 -28.00 -11.46
C ALA A 63 19.53 -27.42 -10.93
N SER A 64 19.70 -26.10 -10.94
CA SER A 64 20.87 -25.45 -10.32
C SER A 64 20.86 -25.61 -8.80
N LEU A 65 19.70 -25.52 -8.15
CA LEU A 65 19.53 -25.79 -6.71
C LEU A 65 19.63 -27.29 -6.34
N ARG A 66 19.48 -28.21 -7.29
CA ARG A 66 19.58 -29.66 -7.03
C ARG A 66 21.03 -30.12 -6.81
N VAL A 67 22.01 -29.28 -7.09
CA VAL A 67 23.42 -29.54 -6.75
C VAL A 67 23.64 -29.54 -5.22
N ASP A 68 22.72 -28.94 -4.44
CA ASP A 68 22.82 -28.84 -2.96
C ASP A 68 21.84 -29.74 -2.17
N LYS A 69 21.12 -30.66 -2.81
CA LYS A 69 20.04 -31.46 -2.18
C LYS A 69 20.49 -32.66 -1.35
N CYS A 70 21.49 -32.49 -0.49
CA CYS A 70 21.86 -33.49 0.52
C CYS A 70 21.91 -32.89 1.94
N MET A 71 20.93 -32.08 2.34
CA MET A 71 20.83 -31.58 3.73
C MET A 71 19.36 -31.60 4.20
N SER A 72 19.11 -32.39 5.26
CA SER A 72 17.92 -32.30 6.12
C SER A 72 17.73 -30.88 6.67
N ALA A 73 16.48 -30.47 6.93
CA ALA A 73 16.08 -29.19 7.55
C ALA A 73 17.08 -28.04 7.27
N THR A 74 17.16 -27.59 6.02
CA THR A 74 18.20 -26.68 5.55
C THR A 74 18.17 -25.36 6.33
N VAL A 75 19.05 -25.23 7.31
CA VAL A 75 19.44 -23.95 7.88
C VAL A 75 20.32 -23.29 6.83
N MET A 76 19.79 -22.30 6.12
CA MET A 76 20.65 -21.39 5.37
C MET A 76 21.27 -20.47 6.42
N VAL A 77 22.50 -20.78 6.85
CA VAL A 77 23.28 -19.94 7.74
C VAL A 77 23.91 -18.85 6.86
N GLY A 78 23.27 -17.69 6.77
CA GLY A 78 24.01 -16.47 6.53
C GLY A 78 24.82 -16.16 7.78
N SER A 79 25.94 -15.44 7.66
CA SER A 79 26.92 -15.28 8.75
C SER A 79 26.35 -14.76 10.09
N GLU A 80 25.11 -14.22 10.14
CA GLU A 80 24.49 -13.65 11.35
C GLU A 80 22.98 -13.90 11.54
N SER A 81 22.30 -14.60 10.61
CA SER A 81 20.87 -14.94 10.76
C SER A 81 20.53 -16.30 10.15
N SER A 82 19.60 -17.02 10.79
CA SER A 82 19.22 -18.37 10.39
C SER A 82 17.82 -18.41 9.76
N TRP A 83 17.71 -19.09 8.62
CA TRP A 83 16.43 -19.32 7.95
C TRP A 83 15.99 -20.78 8.11
N HIS A 84 14.79 -20.98 8.64
CA HIS A 84 14.22 -22.30 8.90
C HIS A 84 12.97 -22.55 8.06
N ARG A 85 12.86 -23.75 7.49
CA ARG A 85 11.75 -24.19 6.63
C ARG A 85 11.13 -25.50 7.14
N PRO A 86 10.30 -25.44 8.19
CA PRO A 86 9.60 -26.62 8.67
C PRO A 86 8.68 -27.20 7.58
N ARG A 87 8.55 -28.52 7.55
CA ARG A 87 7.74 -29.30 6.59
C ARG A 87 6.39 -29.73 7.16
N SER A 88 6.14 -29.45 8.44
CA SER A 88 4.89 -29.76 9.13
C SER A 88 4.67 -28.80 10.30
N VAL A 89 3.44 -28.73 10.79
CA VAL A 89 3.14 -27.98 12.02
C VAL A 89 3.87 -28.59 13.22
N GLU A 90 4.01 -29.92 13.27
CA GLU A 90 4.76 -30.59 14.35
C GLU A 90 6.24 -30.20 14.34
N GLU A 91 6.88 -30.13 13.17
CA GLU A 91 8.26 -29.68 13.05
C GLU A 91 8.43 -28.21 13.44
N TYR A 92 7.47 -27.34 13.10
CA TYR A 92 7.44 -25.95 13.57
C TYR A 92 7.47 -25.89 15.10
N TYR A 93 6.62 -26.65 15.77
CA TYR A 93 6.56 -26.63 17.24
C TYR A 93 7.77 -27.30 17.91
N ARG A 94 8.36 -28.33 17.29
CA ARG A 94 9.65 -28.90 17.74
C ARG A 94 10.79 -27.89 17.59
N LEU A 95 10.79 -27.09 16.54
CA LEU A 95 11.79 -26.05 16.31
C LEU A 95 11.71 -24.97 17.38
N ILE A 96 10.52 -24.38 17.62
CA ILE A 96 10.36 -23.32 18.61
C ILE A 96 10.53 -23.81 20.06
N ALA A 97 10.34 -25.10 20.32
CA ALA A 97 10.53 -25.70 21.65
C ALA A 97 12.00 -26.05 21.94
N SER A 98 12.88 -25.95 20.95
CA SER A 98 14.32 -26.18 21.15
C SER A 98 14.96 -25.00 21.87
N ASP A 99 16.01 -25.27 22.66
CA ASP A 99 16.80 -24.25 23.37
C ASP A 99 17.39 -23.18 22.43
N SER A 100 17.45 -23.48 21.12
CA SER A 100 17.92 -22.55 20.10
C SER A 100 16.97 -21.37 19.80
N PHE A 101 15.72 -21.41 20.31
CA PHE A 101 14.67 -20.39 20.11
C PHE A 101 14.25 -19.65 21.39
N ASP A 102 15.04 -19.73 22.47
CA ASP A 102 14.76 -18.97 23.69
C ASP A 102 15.12 -17.48 23.51
N GLY A 103 14.11 -16.60 23.51
CA GLY A 103 14.28 -15.15 23.39
C GLY A 103 13.42 -14.44 22.32
N SER A 104 13.49 -13.10 22.32
CA SER A 104 12.94 -12.21 21.28
C SER A 104 13.93 -12.11 20.10
N GLY A 105 13.46 -12.29 18.86
CA GLY A 105 14.32 -12.29 17.67
C GLY A 105 13.83 -13.17 16.52
N THR A 106 12.75 -13.92 16.72
CA THR A 106 12.16 -14.80 15.69
C THR A 106 11.07 -14.10 14.88
N LYS A 107 11.21 -14.11 13.55
CA LYS A 107 10.18 -13.65 12.61
C LYS A 107 9.57 -14.80 11.84
N VAL A 108 8.25 -14.91 11.92
CA VAL A 108 7.48 -15.83 11.08
C VAL A 108 7.18 -15.16 9.74
N VAL A 109 7.52 -15.83 8.65
CA VAL A 109 7.40 -15.30 7.28
C VAL A 109 6.60 -16.25 6.41
N ALA A 110 5.77 -15.68 5.54
CA ALA A 110 5.19 -16.40 4.40
C ALA A 110 5.40 -15.58 3.13
N GLY A 111 4.50 -14.63 2.85
CA GLY A 111 4.60 -13.78 1.65
C GLY A 111 5.59 -12.62 1.74
N ASN A 112 6.03 -12.25 2.95
CA ASN A 112 6.86 -11.09 3.26
C ASN A 112 6.38 -9.73 2.68
N THR A 113 5.14 -9.63 2.20
CA THR A 113 4.61 -8.38 1.61
C THR A 113 4.37 -7.29 2.66
N SER A 114 4.38 -7.65 3.95
CA SER A 114 4.23 -6.71 5.07
C SER A 114 5.40 -5.74 5.18
N SER A 115 6.62 -6.13 4.77
CA SER A 115 7.81 -5.25 4.81
C SER A 115 7.68 -4.03 3.89
N GLY A 116 6.85 -4.14 2.83
CA GLY A 116 6.49 -3.03 1.96
C GLY A 116 5.46 -2.07 2.57
N VAL A 117 4.73 -2.49 3.61
CA VAL A 117 3.74 -1.66 4.33
C VAL A 117 4.36 -1.07 5.60
N TYR A 118 5.01 -1.92 6.39
CA TYR A 118 5.66 -1.57 7.64
C TYR A 118 7.16 -1.85 7.51
N ARG A 119 7.96 -0.78 7.51
CA ARG A 119 9.42 -0.91 7.49
C ARG A 119 9.89 -1.59 8.77
N GLU A 120 10.72 -2.62 8.61
CA GLU A 120 11.32 -3.34 9.73
C GLU A 120 12.04 -2.36 10.67
N ALA A 121 11.75 -2.46 11.96
CA ALA A 121 12.34 -1.65 13.02
C ALA A 121 13.16 -2.50 14.00
N GLU A 122 13.00 -3.81 13.91
CA GLU A 122 13.60 -4.80 14.80
C GLU A 122 14.65 -5.60 14.03
N VAL A 123 15.64 -6.07 14.77
CA VAL A 123 16.64 -7.00 14.27
C VAL A 123 16.12 -8.40 14.57
N TYR A 124 15.97 -9.20 13.52
CA TYR A 124 15.61 -10.62 13.65
C TYR A 124 16.83 -11.45 13.31
N ASP A 125 17.20 -12.35 14.22
CA ASP A 125 18.29 -13.30 14.03
C ASP A 125 17.77 -14.62 13.45
N ARG A 126 16.45 -14.87 13.55
CA ARG A 126 15.83 -16.13 13.12
C ARG A 126 14.58 -15.87 12.29
N TYR A 127 14.47 -16.56 11.16
CA TYR A 127 13.32 -16.49 10.28
C TYR A 127 12.72 -17.88 10.09
N ILE A 128 11.40 -18.01 10.23
CA ILE A 128 10.69 -19.27 10.00
C ILE A 128 9.73 -19.08 8.81
N ASP A 129 9.98 -19.79 7.72
CA ASP A 129 9.19 -19.73 6.49
C ASP A 129 8.13 -20.82 6.45
N LEU A 130 6.87 -20.39 6.47
CA LEU A 130 5.70 -21.25 6.58
C LEU A 130 5.27 -21.91 5.26
N ARG A 131 5.83 -21.49 4.12
CA ARG A 131 5.30 -21.86 2.79
C ARG A 131 5.36 -23.36 2.50
N ASP A 132 6.34 -24.05 3.09
CA ASP A 132 6.58 -25.47 2.86
C ASP A 132 5.76 -26.39 3.79
N ILE A 133 4.92 -25.84 4.69
CA ILE A 133 4.02 -26.61 5.56
C ILE A 133 2.72 -26.92 4.79
N PRO A 134 2.44 -28.18 4.41
CA PRO A 134 1.25 -28.53 3.63
C PRO A 134 -0.07 -28.22 4.35
N GLU A 135 -0.12 -28.38 5.67
CA GLU A 135 -1.31 -28.12 6.49
C GLU A 135 -1.79 -26.67 6.36
N LEU A 136 -0.85 -25.72 6.25
CA LEU A 136 -1.15 -24.30 6.10
C LEU A 136 -1.53 -23.89 4.67
N ASN A 137 -1.39 -24.78 3.69
CA ASN A 137 -1.81 -24.57 2.30
C ASN A 137 -2.99 -25.46 1.90
N SER A 138 -3.51 -26.24 2.85
CA SER A 138 -4.60 -27.16 2.62
C SER A 138 -5.92 -26.42 2.41
N VAL A 139 -6.81 -27.03 1.62
CA VAL A 139 -8.16 -26.54 1.37
C VAL A 139 -9.10 -27.71 1.55
N SER A 140 -10.01 -27.60 2.52
CA SER A 140 -11.05 -28.58 2.80
C SER A 140 -12.42 -27.96 2.58
N LYS A 141 -13.37 -28.80 2.17
CA LYS A 141 -14.73 -28.40 1.82
C LYS A 141 -15.69 -29.41 2.43
N ASP A 142 -16.74 -28.92 3.04
CA ASP A 142 -17.79 -29.76 3.62
C ASP A 142 -19.18 -29.15 3.39
N SER A 143 -20.19 -29.63 4.12
CA SER A 143 -21.55 -29.07 4.09
C SER A 143 -21.64 -27.68 4.71
N GLU A 144 -20.74 -27.38 5.65
CA GLU A 144 -20.75 -26.20 6.49
C GLU A 144 -20.02 -25.03 5.84
N GLY A 145 -19.09 -25.28 4.91
CA GLY A 145 -18.33 -24.21 4.28
C GLY A 145 -17.06 -24.64 3.57
N VAL A 146 -16.13 -23.69 3.50
CA VAL A 146 -14.79 -23.86 2.95
C VAL A 146 -13.79 -23.48 4.04
N GLN A 147 -12.85 -24.37 4.31
CA GLN A 147 -11.72 -24.11 5.20
C GLN A 147 -10.45 -24.00 4.38
N ILE A 148 -9.73 -22.89 4.59
CA ILE A 148 -8.57 -22.48 3.79
C ILE A 148 -7.37 -22.31 4.73
N GLY A 149 -6.26 -22.98 4.43
CA GLY A 149 -5.02 -22.84 5.18
C GLY A 149 -4.45 -21.42 5.14
N ALA A 150 -3.87 -20.98 6.25
CA ALA A 150 -3.41 -19.61 6.47
C ALA A 150 -2.28 -19.14 5.55
N ALA A 151 -1.45 -20.04 5.02
CA ALA A 151 -0.37 -19.73 4.09
C ALA A 151 -0.84 -19.64 2.62
N THR A 152 -2.12 -19.91 2.33
CA THR A 152 -2.69 -19.80 0.98
C THR A 152 -2.61 -18.35 0.48
N SER A 153 -2.11 -18.15 -0.74
CA SER A 153 -2.03 -16.81 -1.35
C SER A 153 -3.41 -16.23 -1.64
N ILE A 154 -3.54 -14.91 -1.54
CA ILE A 154 -4.83 -14.22 -1.78
C ILE A 154 -5.37 -14.52 -3.19
N SER A 155 -4.52 -14.55 -4.21
CA SER A 155 -4.94 -14.93 -5.58
C SER A 155 -5.54 -16.33 -5.63
N ARG A 156 -4.93 -17.29 -4.92
CA ARG A 156 -5.45 -18.66 -4.86
C ARG A 156 -6.78 -18.72 -4.10
N VAL A 157 -6.96 -17.92 -3.05
CA VAL A 157 -8.24 -17.79 -2.33
C VAL A 157 -9.33 -17.26 -3.26
N ILE A 158 -9.05 -16.23 -4.07
CA ILE A 158 -10.00 -15.68 -5.05
C ILE A 158 -10.48 -16.79 -6.01
N GLU A 159 -9.56 -17.59 -6.56
CA GLU A 159 -9.92 -18.72 -7.45
C GLU A 159 -10.79 -19.77 -6.76
N ILE A 160 -10.43 -20.14 -5.52
CA ILE A 160 -11.18 -21.14 -4.75
C ILE A 160 -12.61 -20.63 -4.53
N LEU A 161 -12.77 -19.39 -4.05
CA LEU A 161 -14.07 -18.81 -3.77
C LEU A 161 -14.92 -18.63 -5.04
N ARG A 162 -14.32 -18.27 -6.18
CA ARG A 162 -15.05 -18.21 -7.46
C ARG A 162 -15.55 -19.58 -7.90
N ARG A 163 -14.68 -20.59 -7.86
CA ARG A 163 -15.06 -21.96 -8.20
C ARG A 163 -16.17 -22.49 -7.30
N GLU A 164 -16.05 -22.31 -5.98
CA GLU A 164 -17.09 -22.75 -5.06
C GLU A 164 -18.38 -21.94 -5.22
N GLY A 165 -18.28 -20.65 -5.52
CA GLY A 165 -19.43 -19.80 -5.83
C GLY A 165 -20.20 -20.30 -7.05
N ASP A 166 -19.50 -20.73 -8.10
CA ASP A 166 -20.10 -21.29 -9.31
C ASP A 166 -20.67 -22.69 -9.09
N ASP A 167 -19.91 -23.58 -8.44
CA ASP A 167 -20.29 -24.99 -8.20
C ASP A 167 -21.47 -25.10 -7.21
N CYS A 168 -21.46 -24.31 -6.14
CA CYS A 168 -22.46 -24.35 -5.08
C CYS A 168 -23.55 -23.27 -5.22
N LYS A 169 -23.47 -22.41 -6.24
CA LYS A 169 -24.33 -21.22 -6.42
C LYS A 169 -24.33 -20.28 -5.20
N ASP A 170 -23.23 -20.25 -4.45
CA ASP A 170 -23.06 -19.34 -3.32
C ASP A 170 -22.64 -17.95 -3.83
N VAL A 171 -23.62 -17.04 -3.87
CA VAL A 171 -23.42 -15.67 -4.35
C VAL A 171 -22.47 -14.87 -3.44
N ILE A 172 -22.31 -15.29 -2.16
CA ILE A 172 -21.46 -14.60 -1.20
C ILE A 172 -19.98 -14.83 -1.53
N PHE A 173 -19.58 -16.07 -1.86
CA PHE A 173 -18.20 -16.37 -2.22
C PHE A 173 -17.72 -15.59 -3.45
N GLY A 174 -18.58 -15.46 -4.46
CA GLY A 174 -18.29 -14.61 -5.64
C GLY A 174 -18.06 -13.15 -5.24
N LYS A 175 -18.93 -12.57 -4.40
CA LYS A 175 -18.78 -11.18 -3.95
C LYS A 175 -17.56 -10.93 -3.07
N ILE A 176 -17.19 -11.91 -2.22
CA ILE A 176 -15.95 -11.85 -1.44
C ILE A 176 -14.75 -11.85 -2.40
N ALA A 177 -14.74 -12.72 -3.40
CA ALA A 177 -13.68 -12.80 -4.40
C ALA A 177 -13.53 -11.48 -5.19
N ASP A 178 -14.65 -10.90 -5.63
CA ASP A 178 -14.65 -9.61 -6.35
C ASP A 178 -14.13 -8.44 -5.50
N HIS A 179 -14.39 -8.47 -4.19
CA HIS A 179 -13.82 -7.48 -3.29
C HIS A 179 -12.32 -7.69 -3.08
N MET A 180 -11.88 -8.94 -2.94
CA MET A 180 -10.46 -9.29 -2.81
C MET A 180 -9.63 -8.88 -4.04
N GLU A 181 -10.20 -8.86 -5.24
CA GLU A 181 -9.52 -8.36 -6.45
C GLU A 181 -9.14 -6.86 -6.39
N LYS A 182 -9.85 -6.08 -5.57
CA LYS A 182 -9.57 -4.66 -5.33
C LYS A 182 -8.41 -4.45 -4.34
N VAL A 183 -7.98 -5.52 -3.66
CA VAL A 183 -6.92 -5.47 -2.64
C VAL A 183 -5.55 -5.56 -3.31
N SER A 184 -4.80 -4.47 -3.24
CA SER A 184 -3.46 -4.34 -3.81
C SER A 184 -3.40 -4.66 -5.32
N SER A 185 -2.20 -4.90 -5.85
CA SER A 185 -1.99 -5.41 -7.21
C SER A 185 -2.00 -6.94 -7.24
N TYR A 186 -2.20 -7.50 -8.43
CA TYR A 186 -2.11 -8.94 -8.67
C TYR A 186 -0.77 -9.54 -8.20
N TYR A 187 0.36 -8.84 -8.39
CA TYR A 187 1.67 -9.31 -7.95
C TYR A 187 1.77 -9.49 -6.43
N VAL A 188 1.21 -8.53 -5.67
CA VAL A 188 1.15 -8.63 -4.21
C VAL A 188 0.25 -9.78 -3.80
N ARG A 189 -0.93 -9.93 -4.41
CA ARG A 189 -1.87 -11.01 -4.08
C ARG A 189 -1.34 -12.42 -4.36
N ASN A 190 -0.45 -12.59 -5.32
CA ASN A 190 0.21 -13.87 -5.59
C ASN A 190 1.13 -14.35 -4.46
N THR A 191 1.61 -13.41 -3.65
CA THR A 191 2.62 -13.69 -2.62
C THR A 191 2.05 -13.50 -1.21
N ALA A 192 1.26 -12.46 -1.01
CA ALA A 192 0.54 -12.18 0.23
C ALA A 192 -0.41 -13.33 0.58
N THR A 193 -0.40 -13.75 1.84
CA THR A 193 -1.22 -14.87 2.32
C THR A 193 -2.45 -14.39 3.06
N LEU A 194 -3.49 -15.23 3.07
CA LEU A 194 -4.74 -14.95 3.79
C LEU A 194 -4.48 -14.76 5.30
N GLY A 195 -3.69 -15.65 5.90
CA GLY A 195 -3.35 -15.58 7.32
C GLY A 195 -2.44 -14.40 7.66
N GLY A 196 -1.46 -14.09 6.81
CA GLY A 196 -0.59 -12.93 7.00
C GLY A 196 -1.39 -11.62 7.05
N ASN A 197 -2.41 -11.49 6.20
CA ASN A 197 -3.30 -10.33 6.21
C ASN A 197 -4.11 -10.20 7.52
N LEU A 198 -4.64 -11.30 8.05
CA LEU A 198 -5.40 -11.30 9.31
C LEU A 198 -4.52 -11.05 10.53
N VAL A 199 -3.32 -11.63 10.57
CA VAL A 199 -2.34 -11.37 11.65
C VAL A 199 -1.92 -9.90 11.64
N MET A 200 -1.68 -9.31 10.46
CA MET A 200 -1.42 -7.86 10.34
C MET A 200 -2.61 -7.03 10.84
N ALA A 201 -3.84 -7.42 10.55
CA ALA A 201 -5.03 -6.72 11.04
C ALA A 201 -5.16 -6.78 12.57
N GLN A 202 -4.78 -7.91 13.20
CA GLN A 202 -4.79 -8.08 14.65
C GLN A 202 -3.67 -7.28 15.35
N ARG A 203 -2.46 -7.28 14.78
CA ARG A 203 -1.23 -6.78 15.41
C ARG A 203 -0.86 -5.35 15.04
N ASP A 204 -0.92 -5.00 13.76
CA ASP A 204 -0.22 -3.83 13.19
C ASP A 204 -1.18 -2.65 12.86
N GLU A 205 -2.37 -2.65 13.45
CA GLU A 205 -3.49 -1.76 13.12
C GLU A 205 -3.79 -1.69 11.60
N PHE A 206 -3.60 -2.81 10.89
CA PHE A 206 -3.66 -2.83 9.44
C PHE A 206 -5.11 -2.65 8.93
N PRO A 207 -5.39 -1.63 8.10
CA PRO A 207 -6.73 -1.32 7.59
C PRO A 207 -7.15 -2.31 6.49
N SER A 208 -7.42 -3.56 6.89
CA SER A 208 -7.66 -4.68 5.99
C SER A 208 -9.05 -4.67 5.38
N ASP A 209 -9.13 -4.73 4.06
CA ASP A 209 -10.35 -5.06 3.32
C ASP A 209 -10.79 -6.52 3.57
N ILE A 210 -9.83 -7.44 3.67
CA ILE A 210 -10.08 -8.89 3.81
C ILE A 210 -10.64 -9.21 5.20
N ALA A 211 -10.11 -8.62 6.26
CA ALA A 211 -10.64 -8.83 7.61
C ALA A 211 -12.11 -8.36 7.69
N THR A 212 -12.43 -7.20 7.10
CA THR A 212 -13.79 -6.65 7.09
C THR A 212 -14.79 -7.55 6.37
N ILE A 213 -14.47 -8.02 5.15
CA ILE A 213 -15.40 -8.87 4.38
C ILE A 213 -15.60 -10.25 5.04
N LEU A 214 -14.55 -10.83 5.63
CA LEU A 214 -14.65 -12.10 6.34
C LEU A 214 -15.40 -11.96 7.66
N LEU A 215 -15.28 -10.82 8.34
CA LEU A 215 -16.00 -10.54 9.58
C LEU A 215 -17.51 -10.47 9.32
N ALA A 216 -17.94 -9.83 8.22
CA ALA A 216 -19.33 -9.82 7.80
C ALA A 216 -19.84 -11.22 7.41
N ALA A 217 -19.01 -12.01 6.74
CA ALA A 217 -19.34 -13.38 6.34
C ALA A 217 -19.51 -14.34 7.54
N GLY A 218 -19.09 -13.93 8.74
CA GLY A 218 -19.18 -14.76 9.94
C GLY A 218 -18.10 -15.84 9.99
N SER A 219 -16.93 -15.58 9.40
CA SER A 219 -15.82 -16.51 9.38
C SER A 219 -15.27 -16.83 10.77
N SER A 220 -14.62 -17.98 10.90
CA SER A 220 -13.87 -18.41 12.08
C SER A 220 -12.43 -18.74 11.73
N VAL A 221 -11.57 -18.81 12.74
CA VAL A 221 -10.15 -19.14 12.58
C VAL A 221 -9.74 -20.25 13.54
N CYS A 222 -8.80 -21.09 13.08
CA CYS A 222 -8.16 -22.12 13.90
C CYS A 222 -6.73 -21.70 14.21
N ILE A 223 -6.40 -21.59 15.50
CA ILE A 223 -5.09 -21.17 15.99
C ILE A 223 -4.48 -22.33 16.78
N GLN A 224 -3.22 -22.64 16.53
CA GLN A 224 -2.45 -23.50 17.40
C GLN A 224 -1.77 -22.65 18.46
N VAL A 225 -2.01 -22.98 19.73
CA VAL A 225 -1.33 -22.42 20.90
C VAL A 225 -0.70 -23.55 21.71
N SER A 226 0.08 -23.22 22.75
CA SER A 226 0.75 -24.20 23.61
C SER A 226 -0.22 -25.20 24.28
N SER A 227 -1.46 -24.79 24.56
CA SER A 227 -2.51 -25.64 25.15
C SER A 227 -3.28 -26.50 24.15
N GLY A 228 -3.04 -26.35 22.84
CA GLY A 228 -3.73 -27.09 21.78
C GLY A 228 -4.28 -26.22 20.66
N LYS A 229 -5.22 -26.78 19.88
CA LYS A 229 -5.95 -26.05 18.83
C LYS A 229 -7.13 -25.30 19.44
N LEU A 230 -7.26 -24.03 19.08
CA LEU A 230 -8.33 -23.15 19.50
C LEU A 230 -9.08 -22.67 18.26
N ASN A 231 -10.39 -22.93 18.20
CA ASN A 231 -11.27 -22.39 17.17
C ASN A 231 -12.06 -21.23 17.76
N VAL A 232 -11.92 -20.04 17.17
CA VAL A 232 -12.61 -18.83 17.59
C VAL A 232 -13.25 -18.14 16.39
N THR A 233 -14.28 -17.34 16.64
CA THR A 233 -14.83 -16.46 15.61
C THR A 233 -13.78 -15.42 15.19
N LEU A 234 -13.89 -14.88 13.98
CA LEU A 234 -12.97 -13.84 13.53
C LEU A 234 -13.04 -12.58 14.42
N ASP A 235 -14.21 -12.27 14.98
CA ASP A 235 -14.39 -11.15 15.90
C ASP A 235 -13.57 -11.34 17.19
N GLU A 236 -13.66 -12.53 17.79
CA GLU A 236 -12.86 -12.90 18.97
C GLU A 236 -11.36 -12.88 18.65
N PHE A 237 -10.95 -13.41 17.50
CA PHE A 237 -9.54 -13.38 17.08
C PHE A 237 -8.98 -11.96 17.00
N LEU A 238 -9.72 -11.01 16.42
CA LEU A 238 -9.24 -9.63 16.28
C LEU A 238 -9.08 -8.92 17.63
N GLU A 239 -9.91 -9.26 18.62
CA GLU A 239 -9.85 -8.71 19.98
C GLU A 239 -8.81 -9.39 20.89
N MET A 240 -8.42 -10.63 20.58
CA MET A 240 -7.39 -11.35 21.34
C MET A 240 -6.03 -10.63 21.32
N PRO A 241 -5.16 -10.89 22.31
CA PRO A 241 -3.76 -10.47 22.23
C PRO A 241 -3.11 -10.91 20.91
N PRO A 242 -2.28 -10.06 20.28
CA PRO A 242 -1.65 -10.39 19.01
C PRO A 242 -0.89 -11.71 19.06
N CYS A 243 -1.03 -12.52 18.01
CA CYS A 243 -0.25 -13.75 17.88
C CYS A 243 1.25 -13.44 17.77
N ASP A 244 2.05 -14.05 18.65
CA ASP A 244 3.50 -14.10 18.54
C ASP A 244 3.93 -15.34 17.73
N TYR A 245 5.24 -15.62 17.68
CA TYR A 245 5.73 -16.82 16.99
C TYR A 245 5.35 -18.14 17.69
N LYS A 246 4.75 -18.10 18.89
CA LYS A 246 4.28 -19.29 19.62
C LYS A 246 2.81 -19.60 19.33
N ALA A 247 2.05 -18.63 18.81
CA ALA A 247 0.66 -18.80 18.39
C ALA A 247 0.56 -18.78 16.85
N LEU A 248 0.30 -19.94 16.25
CA LEU A 248 0.26 -20.08 14.79
C LEU A 248 -1.18 -20.14 14.27
N LEU A 249 -1.57 -19.19 13.42
CA LEU A 249 -2.83 -19.26 12.67
C LEU A 249 -2.75 -20.38 11.63
N LEU A 250 -3.59 -21.41 11.76
CA LEU A 250 -3.57 -22.61 10.92
C LEU A 250 -4.47 -22.46 9.69
N SER A 251 -5.73 -22.07 9.91
CA SER A 251 -6.74 -22.01 8.86
C SER A 251 -7.85 -21.01 9.16
N ILE A 252 -8.54 -20.58 8.11
CA ILE A 252 -9.69 -19.69 8.12
C ILE A 252 -10.86 -20.47 7.53
N SER A 253 -11.98 -20.53 8.24
CA SER A 253 -13.20 -21.21 7.79
C SER A 253 -14.25 -20.18 7.43
N LEU A 254 -14.74 -20.24 6.19
CA LEU A 254 -15.84 -19.43 5.69
C LEU A 254 -17.10 -20.30 5.67
N PRO A 255 -18.18 -19.90 6.38
CA PRO A 255 -19.42 -20.67 6.36
C PRO A 255 -20.08 -20.59 4.99
N ARG A 256 -20.72 -21.68 4.57
CA ARG A 256 -21.63 -21.71 3.43
C ARG A 256 -22.94 -21.05 3.83
N CYS A 257 -23.38 -20.09 3.02
CA CYS A 257 -24.59 -19.35 3.28
C CYS A 257 -25.64 -19.70 2.20
N THR A 258 -26.30 -20.84 2.37
CA THR A 258 -27.49 -21.20 1.58
C THR A 258 -28.76 -20.87 2.36
N PRO A 259 -29.87 -20.52 1.68
CA PRO A 259 -31.16 -20.29 2.33
C PRO A 259 -31.63 -21.48 3.19
N GLU A 260 -31.19 -22.70 2.87
CA GLU A 260 -31.61 -23.95 3.52
C GLU A 260 -30.84 -24.27 4.81
N ASN A 261 -29.60 -23.79 4.97
CA ASN A 261 -28.73 -24.15 6.11
C ASN A 261 -28.92 -23.25 7.35
N VAL A 262 -29.65 -22.14 7.26
CA VAL A 262 -29.72 -21.16 8.37
C VAL A 262 -30.87 -21.46 9.36
N SER A 263 -31.77 -22.39 9.03
CA SER A 263 -32.90 -22.78 9.89
C SER A 263 -32.54 -23.82 10.99
N SER A 264 -31.35 -24.40 10.99
CA SER A 264 -30.99 -25.54 11.85
C SER A 264 -30.36 -25.17 13.21
N SER A 265 -30.11 -23.88 13.49
CA SER A 265 -29.49 -23.43 14.76
C SER A 265 -30.45 -22.85 15.79
N ALA A 266 -31.77 -22.83 15.52
CA ALA A 266 -32.80 -22.51 16.51
C ALA A 266 -33.90 -23.59 16.45
N GLY A 267 -34.03 -24.37 17.53
CA GLY A 267 -34.96 -25.50 17.62
C GLY A 267 -36.44 -25.11 17.59
N ALA A 268 -36.98 -24.85 16.41
CA ALA A 268 -38.41 -24.74 16.17
C ALA A 268 -38.79 -25.48 14.87
N VAL A 269 -39.16 -26.74 15.02
CA VAL A 269 -39.84 -27.50 13.96
C VAL A 269 -41.29 -27.02 13.92
N ASN A 270 -41.63 -26.11 13.00
CA ASN A 270 -43.02 -25.83 12.69
C ASN A 270 -43.54 -26.85 11.69
N MET A 271 -44.46 -27.69 12.15
CA MET A 271 -45.22 -28.69 11.39
C MET A 271 -46.36 -28.06 10.58
N THR A 272 -46.04 -27.11 9.69
CA THR A 272 -46.97 -26.62 8.66
C THR A 272 -46.16 -26.27 7.42
N GLY A 273 -46.37 -27.02 6.34
CA GLY A 273 -45.59 -26.94 5.11
C GLY A 273 -45.86 -25.70 4.25
N ASP A 274 -45.65 -24.51 4.79
CA ASP A 274 -45.56 -23.27 4.02
C ASP A 274 -44.12 -22.73 4.07
N LYS A 275 -43.47 -22.66 2.90
CA LYS A 275 -42.10 -22.15 2.76
C LYS A 275 -42.16 -20.63 2.70
N THR A 276 -41.86 -19.95 3.80
CA THR A 276 -41.50 -18.54 3.77
C THR A 276 -40.20 -18.38 2.94
N GLU A 277 -40.25 -17.64 1.83
CA GLU A 277 -39.07 -17.38 0.99
C GLU A 277 -38.10 -16.44 1.71
N SER A 278 -37.12 -17.01 2.42
CA SER A 278 -36.00 -16.24 2.99
C SER A 278 -34.96 -15.92 1.91
N SER A 279 -34.59 -14.65 1.76
CA SER A 279 -33.54 -14.20 0.83
C SER A 279 -32.27 -13.79 1.57
N LEU A 280 -31.12 -14.09 0.98
CA LEU A 280 -29.81 -13.71 1.52
C LEU A 280 -29.22 -12.56 0.70
N LEU A 281 -28.70 -11.56 1.39
CA LEU A 281 -28.02 -10.41 0.79
C LEU A 281 -26.63 -10.26 1.42
N PHE A 282 -25.63 -10.11 0.57
CA PHE A 282 -24.29 -9.74 0.98
C PHE A 282 -23.82 -8.60 0.09
N GLU A 283 -23.47 -7.44 0.64
CA GLU A 283 -22.94 -6.32 -0.13
C GLU A 283 -21.64 -5.82 0.48
N THR A 284 -20.72 -5.37 -0.37
CA THR A 284 -19.44 -4.80 0.08
C THR A 284 -19.24 -3.41 -0.50
N TYR A 285 -18.66 -2.53 0.31
CA TYR A 285 -18.44 -1.13 -0.04
C TYR A 285 -17.02 -0.71 0.30
N ARG A 286 -16.47 0.21 -0.49
CA ARG A 286 -15.09 0.68 -0.34
C ARG A 286 -14.96 2.09 -0.87
N ALA A 287 -14.47 3.00 -0.05
CA ALA A 287 -14.02 4.32 -0.48
C ALA A 287 -12.52 4.41 -0.29
N ALA A 288 -11.78 4.77 -1.34
CA ALA A 288 -10.33 4.90 -1.32
C ALA A 288 -9.91 6.08 -2.20
N PRO A 289 -8.68 6.62 -2.04
CA PRO A 289 -8.15 7.66 -2.92
C PRO A 289 -8.12 7.26 -4.40
N ARG A 290 -8.10 5.94 -4.69
CA ARG A 290 -8.12 5.37 -6.04
C ARG A 290 -9.22 4.31 -6.18
N PRO A 291 -10.11 4.42 -7.19
CA PRO A 291 -11.28 3.54 -7.32
C PRO A 291 -10.94 2.11 -7.76
N LEU A 292 -9.82 1.90 -8.47
CA LEU A 292 -9.42 0.61 -9.06
C LEU A 292 -8.52 -0.25 -8.15
N GLY A 293 -8.43 0.06 -6.86
CA GLY A 293 -7.57 -0.69 -5.92
C GLY A 293 -6.18 -0.09 -5.72
N ASN A 294 -5.24 -0.92 -5.24
CA ASN A 294 -3.86 -0.54 -4.90
C ASN A 294 -3.71 0.71 -4.00
N ALA A 295 -4.71 1.01 -3.17
CA ALA A 295 -4.69 2.10 -2.19
C ALA A 295 -5.43 1.63 -0.95
N VAL A 296 -4.98 2.07 0.23
CA VAL A 296 -5.70 1.82 1.48
C VAL A 296 -7.04 2.58 1.45
N ALA A 297 -8.10 1.96 1.97
CA ALA A 297 -9.41 2.57 2.04
C ALA A 297 -9.47 3.67 3.11
N TYR A 298 -10.25 4.73 2.84
CA TYR A 298 -10.73 5.63 3.88
C TYR A 298 -11.73 4.93 4.80
N LEU A 299 -12.56 4.05 4.23
CA LEU A 299 -13.50 3.19 4.94
C LEU A 299 -13.90 2.03 4.03
N ASN A 300 -13.95 0.83 4.57
CA ASN A 300 -14.50 -0.34 3.91
C ASN A 300 -15.58 -0.99 4.77
N CYS A 301 -16.52 -1.66 4.12
CA CYS A 301 -17.64 -2.32 4.76
C CYS A 301 -18.03 -3.60 4.05
N ALA A 302 -18.61 -4.52 4.81
CA ALA A 302 -19.36 -5.63 4.27
C ALA A 302 -20.57 -5.90 5.15
N PHE A 303 -21.72 -6.07 4.51
CA PHE A 303 -23.00 -6.24 5.17
C PHE A 303 -23.65 -7.54 4.70
N PHE A 304 -23.97 -8.40 5.67
CA PHE A 304 -24.72 -9.63 5.46
C PHE A 304 -26.12 -9.46 6.06
N ALA A 305 -27.16 -9.77 5.31
CA ALA A 305 -28.53 -9.79 5.79
C ALA A 305 -29.26 -11.05 5.34
N GLN A 306 -30.04 -11.63 6.25
CA GLN A 306 -31.09 -12.59 5.93
C GLN A 306 -32.44 -11.88 6.09
N ILE A 307 -33.24 -11.94 5.03
CA ILE A 307 -34.46 -11.15 4.90
C ILE A 307 -35.64 -12.09 4.69
N SER A 308 -36.70 -11.90 5.45
CA SER A 308 -38.00 -12.52 5.21
C SER A 308 -39.07 -11.46 4.94
N SER A 309 -40.16 -11.88 4.31
CA SER A 309 -41.33 -11.04 4.09
C SER A 309 -42.35 -11.27 5.19
N ASP A 310 -42.82 -10.20 5.81
CA ASP A 310 -44.00 -10.27 6.67
C ASP A 310 -45.25 -10.42 5.81
N GLU A 311 -45.95 -11.55 5.93
CA GLU A 311 -47.16 -11.86 5.17
C GLU A 311 -48.31 -10.87 5.46
N SER A 312 -48.31 -10.24 6.63
CA SER A 312 -49.39 -9.34 7.07
C SER A 312 -49.23 -7.90 6.56
N SER A 313 -47.99 -7.40 6.48
CA SER A 313 -47.70 -6.00 6.10
C SER A 313 -47.00 -5.84 4.75
N GLY A 314 -46.48 -6.93 4.17
CA GLY A 314 -45.62 -6.92 2.98
C GLY A 314 -44.26 -6.23 3.21
N SER A 315 -43.91 -5.97 4.47
CA SER A 315 -42.65 -5.32 4.83
C SER A 315 -41.53 -6.36 4.91
N LEU A 316 -40.33 -5.96 4.47
CA LEU A 316 -39.13 -6.78 4.64
C LEU A 316 -38.65 -6.71 6.09
N ILE A 317 -38.41 -7.87 6.69
CA ILE A 317 -37.88 -8.04 8.05
C ILE A 317 -36.48 -8.62 7.96
N LEU A 318 -35.55 -8.07 8.74
CA LEU A 318 -34.19 -8.59 8.88
C LEU A 318 -34.15 -9.63 10.00
N GLU A 319 -33.90 -10.89 9.65
CA GLU A 319 -33.79 -12.02 10.60
C GLU A 319 -32.39 -12.10 11.21
N LYS A 320 -31.37 -11.93 10.37
CA LYS A 320 -29.97 -11.95 10.76
C LYS A 320 -29.25 -10.83 10.04
N LEU A 321 -28.40 -10.11 10.76
CA LEU A 321 -27.68 -8.96 10.22
C LEU A 321 -26.27 -8.91 10.78
N HIS A 322 -25.26 -8.88 9.90
CA HIS A 322 -23.88 -8.54 10.25
C HIS A 322 -23.49 -7.28 9.51
N LEU A 323 -23.07 -6.25 10.24
CA LEU A 323 -22.65 -4.96 9.71
C LEU A 323 -21.17 -4.73 10.07
N ALA A 324 -20.24 -5.21 9.24
CA ALA A 324 -18.82 -5.04 9.48
C ALA A 324 -18.29 -3.73 8.86
N PHE A 325 -17.50 -3.00 9.64
CA PHE A 325 -16.82 -1.77 9.24
C PHE A 325 -15.33 -1.92 9.52
N GLY A 326 -14.49 -1.49 8.59
CA GLY A 326 -13.03 -1.44 8.76
C GLY A 326 -12.43 -0.19 8.14
N ALA A 327 -11.11 -0.04 8.35
CA ALA A 327 -10.32 1.08 7.88
C ALA A 327 -10.82 2.47 8.30
N PHE A 328 -11.70 2.61 9.30
CA PHE A 328 -12.30 3.90 9.68
C PHE A 328 -11.51 4.67 10.76
N GLY A 329 -10.27 4.27 11.04
CA GLY A 329 -9.42 4.89 12.07
C GLY A 329 -9.44 4.19 13.42
N THR A 330 -9.64 2.87 13.42
CA THR A 330 -9.60 2.00 14.61
C THR A 330 -8.54 0.92 14.46
N ARG A 331 -8.31 0.16 15.54
CA ARG A 331 -7.29 -0.91 15.58
C ARG A 331 -7.54 -1.98 14.51
N HIS A 332 -8.78 -2.46 14.38
CA HIS A 332 -9.18 -3.45 13.37
C HIS A 332 -10.63 -3.23 12.96
N ALA A 333 -11.12 -4.09 12.05
CA ALA A 333 -12.52 -4.13 11.68
C ALA A 333 -13.40 -4.58 12.85
N ILE A 334 -14.59 -4.02 12.96
CA ILE A 334 -15.57 -4.35 14.01
C ILE A 334 -16.98 -4.48 13.43
N ARG A 335 -17.87 -5.13 14.17
CA ARG A 335 -19.32 -5.15 13.88
C ARG A 335 -20.06 -4.04 14.60
N ALA A 336 -20.98 -3.36 13.90
CA ALA A 336 -21.91 -2.40 14.49
C ALA A 336 -23.05 -3.11 15.25
N ARG A 337 -22.71 -3.86 16.31
CA ARG A 337 -23.62 -4.74 17.05
C ARG A 337 -24.85 -4.02 17.62
N ASP A 338 -24.72 -2.76 18.00
CA ASP A 338 -25.85 -1.98 18.52
C ASP A 338 -26.86 -1.63 17.41
N VAL A 339 -26.37 -1.36 16.20
CA VAL A 339 -27.23 -1.14 15.02
C VAL A 339 -27.89 -2.45 14.58
N GLU A 340 -27.15 -3.56 14.61
CA GLU A 340 -27.69 -4.89 14.32
C GLU A 340 -28.83 -5.26 15.27
N LYS A 341 -28.61 -5.15 16.59
CA LYS A 341 -29.65 -5.38 17.61
C LYS A 341 -30.86 -4.47 17.43
N TYR A 342 -30.65 -3.23 16.99
CA TYR A 342 -31.74 -2.29 16.76
C TYR A 342 -32.59 -2.69 15.54
N LEU A 343 -31.97 -3.21 14.47
CA LEU A 343 -32.62 -3.46 13.19
C LEU A 343 -33.28 -4.85 13.09
N VAL A 344 -32.70 -5.88 13.72
CA VAL A 344 -33.22 -7.24 13.65
C VAL A 344 -34.66 -7.30 14.18
N GLY A 345 -35.55 -7.95 13.41
CA GLY A 345 -36.96 -8.10 13.73
C GLY A 345 -37.84 -6.86 13.48
N LYS A 346 -37.29 -5.73 13.01
CA LYS A 346 -38.08 -4.54 12.68
C LYS A 346 -38.36 -4.42 11.17
N PRO A 347 -39.56 -3.92 10.79
CA PRO A 347 -39.82 -3.57 9.39
C PRO A 347 -38.97 -2.36 8.99
N ILE A 348 -38.33 -2.43 7.82
CA ILE A 348 -37.44 -1.38 7.33
C ILE A 348 -38.25 -0.20 6.78
N SER A 349 -38.46 0.81 7.63
CA SER A 349 -39.12 2.07 7.30
C SER A 349 -38.13 3.25 7.29
N ALA A 350 -38.54 4.40 6.75
CA ALA A 350 -37.71 5.60 6.74
C ALA A 350 -37.33 6.09 8.15
N SER A 351 -38.22 5.96 9.14
CA SER A 351 -37.93 6.35 10.53
C SER A 351 -36.96 5.37 11.21
N VAL A 352 -37.12 4.06 10.96
CA VAL A 352 -36.20 3.03 11.45
C VAL A 352 -34.81 3.22 10.85
N LEU A 353 -34.72 3.54 9.56
CA LEU A 353 -33.44 3.80 8.87
C LEU A 353 -32.75 5.05 9.43
N LEU A 354 -33.49 6.14 9.65
CA LEU A 354 -32.94 7.35 10.26
C LEU A 354 -32.34 7.07 11.64
N GLU A 355 -33.06 6.32 12.47
CA GLU A 355 -32.58 5.99 13.81
C GLU A 355 -31.40 5.02 13.79
N ALA A 356 -31.39 4.04 12.87
CA ALA A 356 -30.22 3.18 12.66
C ALA A 356 -28.97 4.00 12.28
N CYS A 357 -29.11 5.03 11.43
CA CYS A 357 -28.03 5.96 11.11
C CYS A 357 -27.58 6.78 12.33
N ASN A 358 -28.49 7.18 13.23
CA ASN A 358 -28.15 7.88 14.47
C ASN A 358 -27.38 6.99 15.45
N VAL A 359 -27.77 5.72 15.59
CA VAL A 359 -27.05 4.72 16.40
C VAL A 359 -25.67 4.43 15.79
N LEU A 360 -25.58 4.32 14.46
CA LEU A 360 -24.32 4.07 13.77
C LEU A 360 -23.30 5.19 14.02
N LYS A 361 -23.72 6.45 13.98
CA LYS A 361 -22.84 7.61 14.26
C LYS A 361 -22.21 7.58 15.65
N LYS A 362 -22.83 6.89 16.61
CA LYS A 362 -22.30 6.69 17.97
C LYS A 362 -21.40 5.46 18.08
N SER A 363 -21.57 4.48 17.18
CA SER A 363 -20.90 3.18 17.21
C SER A 363 -19.63 3.15 16.36
N ILE A 364 -19.64 3.81 15.20
CA ILE A 364 -18.54 3.84 14.23
C ILE A 364 -17.90 5.23 14.28
N VAL A 365 -16.97 5.40 15.22
CA VAL A 365 -16.28 6.66 15.49
C VAL A 365 -14.77 6.46 15.29
N PRO A 366 -14.13 7.23 14.39
CA PRO A 366 -12.67 7.22 14.23
C PRO A 366 -11.96 7.61 15.54
N LYS A 367 -10.82 6.98 15.85
CA LYS A 367 -9.96 7.43 16.96
C LYS A 367 -9.50 8.88 16.73
N GLU A 368 -9.25 9.60 17.82
CA GLU A 368 -8.66 10.93 17.78
C GLU A 368 -7.33 10.92 16.98
N GLY A 369 -7.08 11.96 16.18
CA GLY A 369 -5.93 12.03 15.28
C GLY A 369 -6.10 11.32 13.93
N THR A 370 -7.20 10.59 13.70
CA THR A 370 -7.46 9.96 12.39
C THR A 370 -7.65 11.00 11.28
N THR A 371 -6.91 10.86 10.17
CA THR A 371 -7.08 11.71 8.99
C THR A 371 -8.46 11.55 8.35
N HIS A 372 -9.06 12.66 7.94
CA HIS A 372 -10.39 12.71 7.32
C HIS A 372 -11.53 12.09 8.17
N SER A 373 -11.46 12.21 9.50
CA SER A 373 -12.44 11.61 10.43
C SER A 373 -13.90 11.88 10.06
N ALA A 374 -14.27 13.14 9.80
CA ALA A 374 -15.64 13.52 9.41
C ALA A 374 -16.10 12.85 8.11
N TYR A 375 -15.20 12.73 7.13
CA TYR A 375 -15.49 12.03 5.87
C TYR A 375 -15.69 10.53 6.10
N ARG A 376 -14.85 9.89 6.92
CA ARG A 376 -15.01 8.47 7.29
C ARG A 376 -16.34 8.20 8.01
N SER A 377 -16.71 9.02 9.00
CA SER A 377 -18.01 8.89 9.68
C SER A 377 -19.18 9.07 8.71
N SER A 378 -19.08 10.02 7.77
CA SER A 378 -20.11 10.23 6.75
C SER A 378 -20.24 9.03 5.80
N LEU A 379 -19.12 8.44 5.38
CA LEU A 379 -19.10 7.24 4.54
C LEU A 379 -19.78 6.04 5.21
N ALA A 380 -19.57 5.84 6.52
CA ALA A 380 -20.22 4.74 7.25
C ALA A 380 -21.75 4.84 7.15
N VAL A 381 -22.29 6.05 7.35
CA VAL A 381 -23.74 6.33 7.23
C VAL A 381 -24.20 6.16 5.79
N ALA A 382 -23.44 6.69 4.82
CA ALA A 382 -23.78 6.58 3.41
C ALA A 382 -23.87 5.12 2.96
N PHE A 383 -22.91 4.27 3.32
CA PHE A 383 -22.93 2.86 2.96
C PHE A 383 -24.07 2.10 3.63
N LEU A 384 -24.33 2.32 4.93
CA LEU A 384 -25.50 1.72 5.60
C LEU A 384 -26.81 2.14 4.92
N PHE A 385 -26.94 3.43 4.60
CA PHE A 385 -28.10 3.95 3.90
C PHE A 385 -28.26 3.32 2.50
N THR A 386 -27.18 3.23 1.72
CA THR A 386 -27.19 2.59 0.39
C THR A 386 -27.63 1.13 0.46
N PHE A 387 -27.26 0.41 1.52
CA PHE A 387 -27.64 -0.98 1.72
C PHE A 387 -29.12 -1.16 2.08
N LEU A 388 -29.62 -0.37 3.03
CA LEU A 388 -30.99 -0.53 3.57
C LEU A 388 -32.06 0.24 2.81
N TYR A 389 -31.73 1.37 2.18
CA TYR A 389 -32.70 2.22 1.49
C TYR A 389 -33.52 1.48 0.41
N PRO A 390 -32.95 0.60 -0.43
CA PRO A 390 -33.74 -0.18 -1.39
C PRO A 390 -34.85 -1.01 -0.72
N MET A 391 -34.61 -1.51 0.49
CA MET A 391 -35.58 -2.33 1.26
C MET A 391 -36.77 -1.53 1.79
N THR A 392 -36.69 -0.19 1.81
CA THR A 392 -37.82 0.66 2.23
C THR A 392 -38.91 0.78 1.15
N LYS A 393 -38.61 0.40 -0.10
CA LYS A 393 -39.56 0.47 -1.21
C LYS A 393 -40.37 -0.83 -1.30
N ARG A 394 -41.69 -0.74 -1.14
CA ARG A 394 -42.68 -1.85 -1.17
C ARG A 394 -42.64 -2.78 -2.40
N ASN A 395 -41.86 -2.47 -3.44
CA ASN A 395 -41.79 -3.23 -4.70
C ASN A 395 -40.38 -3.71 -5.04
N VAL A 396 -39.61 -4.18 -4.06
CA VAL A 396 -38.44 -5.01 -4.37
C VAL A 396 -38.94 -6.43 -4.58
N LYS A 397 -39.15 -6.84 -5.85
CA LYS A 397 -39.13 -8.27 -6.15
C LYS A 397 -37.76 -8.80 -5.71
N PRO A 398 -37.66 -9.91 -4.95
CA PRO A 398 -36.39 -10.57 -4.75
C PRO A 398 -35.78 -10.78 -6.14
N ALA A 399 -34.59 -10.25 -6.37
CA ALA A 399 -33.93 -10.44 -7.65
C ALA A 399 -33.70 -11.95 -7.82
N ARG A 400 -34.54 -12.61 -8.63
CA ARG A 400 -34.15 -13.89 -9.22
C ARG A 400 -32.82 -13.64 -9.90
N SER A 401 -31.80 -14.38 -9.49
CA SER A 401 -30.42 -14.33 -9.98
C SER A 401 -30.34 -13.73 -11.37
N ALA A 402 -30.03 -12.43 -11.46
CA ALA A 402 -29.59 -11.88 -12.72
C ALA A 402 -28.27 -12.57 -13.01
N ARG A 403 -28.28 -13.53 -13.94
CA ARG A 403 -27.07 -14.03 -14.55
C ARG A 403 -26.40 -12.82 -15.21
N LEU A 404 -25.44 -12.22 -14.53
CA LEU A 404 -24.42 -11.40 -15.16
C LEU A 404 -23.41 -12.35 -15.81
N ASN A 405 -23.86 -13.10 -16.81
CA ASN A 405 -22.94 -13.62 -17.80
C ASN A 405 -22.62 -12.46 -18.72
N GLY A 406 -21.42 -11.90 -18.53
CA GLY A 406 -20.77 -11.12 -19.57
C GLY A 406 -20.70 -11.97 -20.83
N HIS A 407 -21.17 -11.43 -21.94
CA HIS A 407 -20.75 -11.63 -23.33
C HIS A 407 -21.84 -10.96 -24.20
N ALA A 408 -21.59 -9.73 -24.63
CA ALA A 408 -22.30 -9.16 -25.76
C ALA A 408 -21.28 -8.92 -26.87
N ALA A 409 -21.53 -9.60 -27.98
CA ALA A 409 -20.75 -9.55 -29.21
C ALA A 409 -20.74 -8.14 -29.82
N SER A 410 -19.71 -7.91 -30.63
CA SER A 410 -19.60 -6.78 -31.55
C SER A 410 -20.77 -6.72 -32.53
N ASP A 411 -20.85 -5.58 -33.23
CA ASP A 411 -21.66 -5.24 -34.41
C ASP A 411 -22.79 -4.26 -34.05
N THR A 412 -23.00 -3.09 -34.67
CA THR A 412 -22.56 -2.50 -35.95
C THR A 412 -22.78 -0.97 -35.94
N ASN A 413 -22.11 -0.30 -36.87
CA ASN A 413 -22.12 1.13 -37.20
C ASN A 413 -23.52 1.79 -37.39
N GLY A 414 -23.61 3.11 -37.16
CA GLY A 414 -24.75 3.92 -37.63
C GLY A 414 -24.72 5.42 -37.32
N ASN A 415 -23.93 6.18 -38.08
CA ASN A 415 -24.03 7.60 -38.52
C ASN A 415 -24.96 8.61 -37.78
N PRO A 416 -24.48 9.82 -37.41
CA PRO A 416 -25.29 10.89 -36.82
C PRO A 416 -25.78 11.90 -37.87
N ASN A 417 -27.09 12.22 -37.89
CA ASN A 417 -27.61 13.50 -38.44
C ASN A 417 -29.14 13.65 -38.20
N CYS A 418 -29.52 14.76 -37.53
CA CYS A 418 -30.72 15.60 -37.66
C CYS A 418 -31.47 16.00 -36.35
N PRO A 419 -32.10 17.20 -36.31
CA PRO A 419 -32.14 18.13 -35.16
C PRO A 419 -33.58 18.29 -34.55
N PRO A 420 -33.84 19.24 -33.61
CA PRO A 420 -34.87 19.10 -32.58
C PRO A 420 -36.19 19.85 -32.85
N SER A 421 -37.33 19.24 -32.49
CA SER A 421 -38.55 19.86 -31.95
C SER A 421 -39.66 18.80 -31.86
N ALA A 422 -40.03 18.39 -30.66
CA ALA A 422 -41.28 18.78 -29.99
C ALA A 422 -42.52 18.02 -30.51
N ASP A 423 -42.89 16.96 -29.80
CA ASP A 423 -44.27 16.74 -29.38
C ASP A 423 -44.27 15.89 -28.10
N ILE A 424 -44.94 16.40 -27.09
CA ILE A 424 -45.11 15.80 -25.76
C ILE A 424 -46.20 14.74 -25.90
N ASP A 425 -45.81 13.47 -25.96
CA ASP A 425 -46.72 12.34 -25.77
C ASP A 425 -46.48 11.72 -24.39
N LEU A 426 -47.48 11.91 -23.52
CA LEU A 426 -47.56 11.44 -22.14
C LEU A 426 -47.84 9.92 -22.12
N SER A 427 -46.85 9.12 -22.48
CA SER A 427 -46.81 7.70 -22.14
C SER A 427 -45.59 7.40 -21.28
N LEU A 428 -45.84 7.31 -19.98
CA LEU A 428 -44.91 6.88 -18.93
C LEU A 428 -44.42 5.44 -19.21
N LYS A 429 -43.42 5.31 -20.08
CA LYS A 429 -42.54 4.13 -20.15
C LYS A 429 -41.28 4.42 -19.33
N GLU A 430 -41.26 3.84 -18.14
CA GLU A 430 -40.08 3.31 -17.45
C GLU A 430 -38.76 4.08 -17.62
N THR A 431 -38.73 5.33 -17.17
CA THR A 431 -37.47 5.96 -16.75
C THR A 431 -37.22 5.64 -15.28
N ASN A 432 -36.61 4.47 -15.05
CA ASN A 432 -35.87 4.18 -13.81
C ASN A 432 -34.65 5.11 -13.72
N GLY A 433 -34.92 6.39 -13.41
CA GLY A 433 -33.96 7.45 -13.22
C GLY A 433 -33.49 7.54 -11.77
N VAL A 434 -32.95 6.45 -11.23
CA VAL A 434 -31.87 6.48 -10.23
C VAL A 434 -30.97 5.31 -10.55
N LYS A 435 -30.18 5.44 -11.62
CA LYS A 435 -28.94 4.67 -11.73
C LYS A 435 -28.04 5.17 -10.60
N SER A 436 -28.13 4.54 -9.43
CA SER A 436 -27.05 4.59 -8.45
C SER A 436 -25.78 4.23 -9.20
N GLY A 437 -24.76 5.10 -9.14
CA GLY A 437 -23.50 5.00 -9.88
C GLY A 437 -22.66 3.79 -9.50
N LEU A 438 -23.17 2.59 -9.80
CA LEU A 438 -22.42 1.35 -9.85
C LEU A 438 -22.05 1.15 -11.32
N HIS A 439 -21.18 2.02 -11.83
CA HIS A 439 -20.38 1.62 -12.97
C HIS A 439 -19.53 0.46 -12.45
N SER A 440 -19.73 -0.75 -13.01
CA SER A 440 -18.63 -1.70 -13.02
C SER A 440 -17.48 -0.93 -13.66
N ASN A 441 -16.40 -0.76 -12.91
CA ASN A 441 -15.18 -0.11 -13.41
C ASN A 441 -14.47 -1.07 -14.38
N ASP A 442 -15.23 -1.65 -15.30
CA ASP A 442 -14.74 -2.51 -16.36
C ASP A 442 -13.94 -1.62 -17.30
N HIS A 443 -12.63 -1.64 -17.06
CA HIS A 443 -11.57 -1.23 -17.97
C HIS A 443 -11.70 0.20 -18.52
N ILE A 444 -11.22 1.16 -17.73
CA ILE A 444 -10.70 2.45 -18.22
C ILE A 444 -9.42 2.16 -19.05
N LEU A 445 -9.54 1.43 -20.14
CA LEU A 445 -8.57 1.44 -21.22
C LEU A 445 -9.07 2.47 -22.22
N GLU A 446 -8.72 3.72 -21.94
CA GLU A 446 -9.02 4.88 -22.75
C GLU A 446 -8.30 4.79 -24.09
N SER A 447 -9.06 4.83 -25.19
CA SER A 447 -8.50 5.05 -26.52
C SER A 447 -7.85 6.44 -26.57
N CYS A 448 -6.63 6.54 -27.12
CA CYS A 448 -5.95 7.82 -27.32
C CYS A 448 -5.82 8.12 -28.83
N LYS A 449 -6.09 9.37 -29.24
CA LYS A 449 -5.81 9.88 -30.59
C LYS A 449 -4.87 11.08 -30.49
N GLN A 450 -3.72 11.00 -31.14
CA GLN A 450 -2.72 12.07 -31.22
C GLN A 450 -2.61 12.54 -32.68
N ILE A 451 -2.68 13.86 -32.91
CA ILE A 451 -2.52 14.47 -34.23
C ILE A 451 -1.30 15.40 -34.14
N VAL A 452 -0.30 15.15 -34.99
CA VAL A 452 0.96 15.91 -35.02
C VAL A 452 1.24 16.32 -36.46
N GLU A 453 1.52 17.60 -36.70
CA GLU A 453 1.94 18.10 -38.01
C GLU A 453 3.46 17.94 -38.15
N ILE A 454 3.91 17.37 -39.28
CA ILE A 454 5.33 17.09 -39.54
C ILE A 454 5.82 17.97 -40.68
N GLY A 455 6.64 18.96 -40.36
CA GLY A 455 7.40 19.75 -41.34
C GLY A 455 8.71 19.04 -41.72
N LYS A 456 9.14 19.15 -42.99
CA LYS A 456 10.40 18.56 -43.49
C LYS A 456 11.50 19.59 -43.74
N ASP A 457 11.25 20.86 -43.44
CA ASP A 457 12.13 21.96 -43.81
C ASP A 457 13.46 21.96 -43.02
N TYR A 458 13.50 21.32 -41.85
CA TYR A 458 14.67 21.33 -40.94
C TYR A 458 15.02 19.95 -40.36
N LEU A 459 15.09 18.90 -41.19
CA LEU A 459 15.37 17.53 -40.71
C LEU A 459 16.68 17.45 -39.88
N PRO A 460 16.68 16.77 -38.71
CA PRO A 460 15.59 15.94 -38.14
C PRO A 460 14.61 16.67 -37.21
N VAL A 461 14.69 18.00 -37.08
CA VAL A 461 13.83 18.80 -36.20
C VAL A 461 12.37 18.69 -36.64
N GLY A 462 11.47 18.41 -35.69
CA GLY A 462 10.02 18.24 -35.94
C GLY A 462 9.57 16.81 -36.24
N ILE A 463 10.51 15.86 -36.43
CA ILE A 463 10.15 14.43 -36.51
C ILE A 463 9.89 13.90 -35.09
N PRO A 464 8.84 13.08 -34.87
CA PRO A 464 8.63 12.36 -33.61
C PRO A 464 9.68 11.25 -33.43
N ALA A 465 10.93 11.65 -33.19
CA ALA A 465 12.05 10.74 -33.01
C ALA A 465 11.89 9.95 -31.70
N LYS A 466 12.19 8.66 -31.75
CA LYS A 466 12.26 7.81 -30.57
C LYS A 466 13.31 8.36 -29.60
N LYS A 467 12.97 8.40 -28.31
CA LYS A 467 13.91 8.78 -27.26
C LYS A 467 15.19 7.94 -27.32
N VAL A 468 16.35 8.60 -27.32
CA VAL A 468 17.65 7.94 -27.26
C VAL A 468 17.75 7.10 -25.98
N GLY A 469 18.10 5.82 -26.12
CA GLY A 469 18.23 4.89 -25.00
C GLY A 469 16.90 4.34 -24.47
N ALA A 470 15.78 4.52 -25.19
CA ALA A 470 14.50 3.92 -24.82
C ALA A 470 14.58 2.38 -24.73
N GLU A 471 15.32 1.73 -25.64
CA GLU A 471 15.56 0.29 -25.62
C GLU A 471 16.25 -0.12 -24.32
N LEU A 472 17.31 0.60 -23.93
CA LEU A 472 18.07 0.33 -22.71
C LEU A 472 17.19 0.46 -21.46
N GLN A 473 16.26 1.42 -21.45
CA GLN A 473 15.32 1.57 -20.34
C GLN A 473 14.27 0.45 -20.31
N ALA A 474 13.84 -0.01 -21.49
CA ALA A 474 12.85 -1.07 -21.65
C ALA A 474 13.44 -2.45 -21.33
N SER A 475 14.70 -2.70 -21.69
CA SER A 475 15.45 -3.93 -21.39
C SER A 475 16.00 -3.95 -19.96
N GLY A 476 16.19 -2.77 -19.35
CA GLY A 476 16.81 -2.62 -18.03
C GLY A 476 18.33 -2.49 -18.07
N GLU A 477 18.94 -2.33 -19.24
CA GLU A 477 20.38 -2.07 -19.43
C GLU A 477 20.80 -0.62 -19.13
N ALA A 478 19.83 0.29 -18.94
CA ALA A 478 20.12 1.67 -18.55
C ALA A 478 20.58 1.75 -17.08
N VAL A 479 21.84 2.11 -16.86
CA VAL A 479 22.48 2.23 -15.53
C VAL A 479 22.09 3.52 -14.80
N TYR A 480 21.45 3.43 -13.65
CA TYR A 480 21.24 4.54 -12.70
C TYR A 480 22.33 4.52 -11.61
N VAL A 481 22.33 5.49 -10.69
CA VAL A 481 23.44 5.59 -9.70
C VAL A 481 23.51 4.35 -8.82
N ASP A 482 22.37 3.82 -8.40
CA ASP A 482 22.26 2.62 -7.55
C ASP A 482 22.44 1.29 -8.33
N ASP A 483 22.63 1.38 -9.65
CA ASP A 483 22.99 0.24 -10.52
C ASP A 483 24.52 0.24 -10.82
N ILE A 484 25.29 1.11 -10.17
CA ILE A 484 26.76 1.12 -10.28
C ILE A 484 27.27 0.11 -9.24
N PRO A 485 28.11 -0.88 -9.65
CA PRO A 485 28.66 -1.87 -8.72
C PRO A 485 29.36 -1.19 -7.55
N SER A 486 29.06 -1.66 -6.35
CA SER A 486 29.64 -1.08 -5.13
C SER A 486 31.14 -1.43 -5.06
N PRO A 487 32.03 -0.47 -4.81
CA PRO A 487 33.44 -0.78 -4.55
C PRO A 487 33.62 -1.71 -3.35
N GLU A 488 34.73 -2.45 -3.30
CA GLU A 488 35.07 -3.26 -2.13
C GLU A 488 35.14 -2.37 -0.87
N GLY A 489 34.48 -2.82 0.21
CA GLY A 489 34.40 -2.05 1.45
C GLY A 489 33.46 -0.83 1.41
N CYS A 490 32.61 -0.71 0.38
CA CYS A 490 31.59 0.34 0.32
C CYS A 490 30.65 0.26 1.54
N LEU A 491 30.45 1.40 2.21
CA LEU A 491 29.54 1.53 3.34
C LEU A 491 28.23 2.21 2.92
N TYR A 492 27.19 2.06 3.74
CA TYR A 492 25.87 2.62 3.49
C TYR A 492 25.48 3.63 4.57
N GLY A 493 24.96 4.77 4.12
CA GLY A 493 24.50 5.86 4.98
C GLY A 493 22.97 5.92 5.10
N ALA A 494 22.47 6.19 6.31
CA ALA A 494 21.06 6.50 6.56
C ALA A 494 20.93 7.71 7.49
N PHE A 495 20.11 8.69 7.11
CA PHE A 495 19.93 9.91 7.89
C PHE A 495 19.14 9.66 9.18
N VAL A 496 19.60 10.27 10.27
CA VAL A 496 18.80 10.52 11.47
C VAL A 496 18.07 11.84 11.25
N TYR A 497 16.74 11.80 11.25
CA TYR A 497 15.90 12.97 11.01
C TYR A 497 15.31 13.54 12.30
N SER A 498 15.10 14.85 12.31
CA SER A 498 14.36 15.51 13.38
C SER A 498 12.91 15.01 13.44
N THR A 499 12.46 14.68 14.64
CA THR A 499 11.05 14.38 14.93
C THR A 499 10.29 15.59 15.49
N LYS A 500 10.98 16.73 15.67
CA LYS A 500 10.40 17.96 16.21
C LYS A 500 10.35 19.04 15.13
N PRO A 501 9.26 19.82 15.06
CA PRO A 501 9.15 20.91 14.08
C PRO A 501 10.05 22.10 14.41
N LEU A 502 10.44 22.28 15.67
CA LEU A 502 11.38 23.31 16.12
C LEU A 502 11.94 22.87 17.48
N ALA A 503 13.25 22.67 17.59
CA ALA A 503 13.89 22.25 18.84
C ALA A 503 15.40 22.48 18.83
N HIS A 504 15.98 22.66 20.01
CA HIS A 504 17.43 22.51 20.18
C HIS A 504 17.79 21.02 20.24
N VAL A 505 18.87 20.64 19.57
CA VAL A 505 19.39 19.26 19.55
C VAL A 505 20.50 19.15 20.59
N ASN A 506 20.29 18.33 21.62
CA ASN A 506 21.24 18.19 22.74
C ASN A 506 22.22 17.05 22.51
N SER A 507 21.72 15.88 22.09
CA SER A 507 22.54 14.72 21.76
C SER A 507 21.84 13.80 20.75
N ILE A 508 22.66 13.04 20.02
CA ILE A 508 22.24 11.94 19.14
C ILE A 508 23.04 10.73 19.59
N GLU A 509 22.35 9.70 20.04
CA GLU A 509 22.97 8.48 20.59
C GLU A 509 22.41 7.26 19.89
N LEU A 510 23.27 6.28 19.62
CA LEU A 510 22.84 4.96 19.18
C LEU A 510 22.57 4.09 20.40
N ASP A 511 21.46 3.36 20.34
CA ASP A 511 21.11 2.35 21.33
C ASP A 511 22.21 1.26 21.37
N PRO A 512 22.81 0.95 22.54
CA PRO A 512 23.84 -0.08 22.66
C PRO A 512 23.41 -1.48 22.18
N SER A 513 22.10 -1.79 22.18
CA SER A 513 21.59 -3.04 21.63
C SER A 513 21.74 -3.16 20.10
N LEU A 514 22.22 -2.10 19.44
CA LEU A 514 22.56 -2.06 18.01
C LEU A 514 24.02 -2.42 17.75
N GLU A 515 24.83 -2.76 18.76
CA GLU A 515 26.22 -3.21 18.57
C GLU A 515 26.33 -4.36 17.55
N GLN A 516 25.33 -5.23 17.52
CA GLN A 516 25.21 -6.33 16.55
C GLN A 516 25.04 -5.89 15.09
N LEU A 517 24.63 -4.64 14.83
CA LEU A 517 24.35 -4.13 13.48
C LEU A 517 25.59 -3.71 12.69
N LYS A 518 26.81 -4.03 13.16
CA LYS A 518 28.08 -3.58 12.54
C LYS A 518 28.04 -2.11 12.11
N THR A 519 27.44 -1.29 12.96
CA THR A 519 27.36 0.14 12.71
C THR A 519 28.76 0.71 12.92
N VAL A 520 29.27 1.40 11.91
CA VAL A 520 30.65 1.87 11.86
C VAL A 520 30.76 3.21 12.60
N ALA A 521 29.84 4.14 12.35
CA ALA A 521 29.87 5.47 12.95
C ALA A 521 28.52 6.20 12.84
N VAL A 522 28.33 7.23 13.68
CA VAL A 522 27.38 8.31 13.44
C VAL A 522 28.18 9.57 13.10
N ILE A 523 27.93 10.12 11.92
CA ILE A 523 28.53 11.38 11.47
C ILE A 523 27.53 12.51 11.77
N THR A 524 28.01 13.54 12.43
CA THR A 524 27.26 14.71 12.89
C THR A 524 27.95 15.99 12.44
N VAL A 525 27.41 17.16 12.83
CA VAL A 525 28.06 18.46 12.59
C VAL A 525 29.49 18.53 13.16
N LYS A 526 29.79 17.74 14.21
CA LYS A 526 31.11 17.71 14.86
C LYS A 526 32.19 17.03 14.01
N ASP A 527 31.77 16.23 13.04
CA ASP A 527 32.64 15.44 12.17
C ASP A 527 32.97 16.15 10.86
N ILE A 528 32.42 17.36 10.66
CA ILE A 528 32.79 18.23 9.54
C ILE A 528 34.28 18.59 9.66
N PRO A 529 35.12 18.33 8.63
CA PRO A 529 36.55 18.56 8.71
C PRO A 529 36.92 20.01 8.99
N LYS A 530 38.13 20.23 9.54
CA LYS A 530 38.66 21.58 9.74
C LYS A 530 38.77 22.32 8.39
N GLY A 531 38.10 23.46 8.28
CA GLY A 531 38.01 24.24 7.05
C GLY A 531 36.74 23.98 6.25
N GLY A 532 35.99 22.93 6.59
CA GLY A 532 34.64 22.67 6.11
C GLY A 532 33.57 23.50 6.82
N VAL A 533 32.38 23.55 6.23
CA VAL A 533 31.23 24.34 6.72
C VAL A 533 29.98 23.46 6.73
N ASN A 534 29.13 23.61 7.76
CA ASN A 534 27.80 22.98 7.80
C ASN A 534 26.87 23.60 6.74
N PHE A 535 26.92 23.11 5.50
CA PHE A 535 26.32 23.76 4.33
C PHE A 535 25.62 22.75 3.41
N GLY A 536 24.31 22.58 3.54
CA GLY A 536 23.54 21.59 2.78
C GLY A 536 23.06 22.12 1.43
N ALA A 537 22.53 23.35 1.41
CA ALA A 537 22.04 23.97 0.18
C ALA A 537 22.21 25.48 0.18
N ASN A 538 22.25 26.07 -1.00
CA ASN A 538 22.07 27.51 -1.19
C ASN A 538 20.83 27.75 -2.04
N THR A 539 19.80 28.33 -1.42
CA THR A 539 18.56 28.66 -2.10
C THR A 539 18.53 30.13 -2.46
N ILE A 540 17.52 30.54 -3.22
CA ILE A 540 17.25 31.97 -3.45
C ILE A 540 16.84 32.72 -2.17
N PHE A 541 16.53 32.00 -1.09
CA PHE A 541 16.15 32.53 0.23
C PHE A 541 17.29 32.45 1.26
N GLY A 542 18.49 32.03 0.83
CA GLY A 542 19.66 31.90 1.69
C GLY A 542 20.17 30.47 1.86
N PRO A 543 21.25 30.31 2.64
CA PRO A 543 21.86 29.01 2.90
C PRO A 543 21.05 28.17 3.89
N GLU A 544 21.05 26.86 3.68
CA GLU A 544 20.50 25.86 4.60
C GLU A 544 21.64 24.97 5.12
N PRO A 545 21.62 24.56 6.41
CA PRO A 545 22.64 23.69 6.96
C PRO A 545 22.54 22.26 6.40
N LEU A 546 23.66 21.53 6.43
CA LEU A 546 23.68 20.09 6.12
C LEU A 546 23.01 19.29 7.25
N PHE A 547 23.32 19.66 8.50
CA PHE A 547 22.72 19.09 9.70
C PHE A 547 22.07 20.19 10.58
N GLY A 548 20.84 19.97 11.02
CA GLY A 548 20.06 20.85 11.92
C GLY A 548 20.54 20.83 13.38
N ASP A 549 21.80 21.20 13.62
CA ASP A 549 22.47 21.25 14.92
C ASP A 549 23.17 22.63 15.08
N PRO A 550 22.96 23.37 16.19
CA PRO A 550 22.28 22.97 17.43
C PRO A 550 20.77 23.23 17.45
N LEU A 551 20.19 23.70 16.34
CA LEU A 551 18.77 24.03 16.22
C LEU A 551 18.21 23.38 14.96
N THR A 552 17.17 22.55 15.12
CA THR A 552 16.36 22.03 14.03
C THR A 552 15.08 22.85 13.88
N GLN A 553 14.70 23.15 12.63
CA GLN A 553 13.63 24.08 12.26
C GLN A 553 12.49 23.42 11.49
N CYS A 554 12.57 22.11 11.22
CA CYS A 554 11.45 21.34 10.70
C CYS A 554 11.56 19.84 11.04
N ALA A 555 10.40 19.18 11.11
CA ALA A 555 10.37 17.72 11.18
C ALA A 555 10.85 17.14 9.84
N GLY A 556 11.75 16.16 9.89
CA GLY A 556 12.40 15.60 8.70
C GLY A 556 13.71 16.29 8.30
N GLU A 557 14.19 17.28 9.05
CA GLU A 557 15.52 17.85 8.83
C GLU A 557 16.62 16.84 9.22
N PRO A 558 17.68 16.65 8.40
CA PRO A 558 18.79 15.79 8.76
C PRO A 558 19.53 16.32 10.00
N LEU A 559 19.81 15.45 10.96
CA LEU A 559 20.59 15.77 12.18
C LEU A 559 21.96 15.11 12.18
N GLY A 560 22.09 14.01 11.46
CA GLY A 560 23.30 13.23 11.30
C GLY A 560 23.07 12.08 10.33
N ILE A 561 24.11 11.31 10.05
CA ILE A 561 24.04 10.12 9.20
C ILE A 561 24.72 8.94 9.89
N VAL A 562 23.98 7.84 10.01
CA VAL A 562 24.52 6.56 10.48
C VAL A 562 25.17 5.85 9.30
N VAL A 563 26.37 5.31 9.51
CA VAL A 563 27.13 4.55 8.51
C VAL A 563 27.28 3.11 8.98
N ALA A 564 26.93 2.13 8.13
CA ALA A 564 27.03 0.70 8.43
C ALA A 564 27.46 -0.11 7.19
N GLU A 565 27.87 -1.36 7.41
CA GLU A 565 28.28 -2.29 6.34
C GLU A 565 27.14 -2.65 5.37
N THR A 566 25.88 -2.54 5.80
CA THR A 566 24.72 -2.81 4.94
C THR A 566 23.68 -1.70 5.02
N ARG A 567 22.94 -1.49 3.91
CA ARG A 567 21.80 -0.56 3.84
C ARG A 567 20.75 -0.85 4.91
N ASN A 568 20.49 -2.13 5.20
CA ASN A 568 19.47 -2.52 6.19
C ASN A 568 19.89 -2.08 7.60
N PHE A 569 21.13 -2.36 7.97
CA PHE A 569 21.68 -2.00 9.27
C PHE A 569 21.71 -0.48 9.48
N ALA A 570 22.15 0.28 8.47
CA ALA A 570 22.12 1.73 8.52
C ALA A 570 20.68 2.26 8.78
N ASN A 571 19.68 1.74 8.06
CA ASN A 571 18.29 2.15 8.23
C ASN A 571 17.70 1.80 9.60
N ILE A 572 17.96 0.59 10.11
CA ILE A 572 17.48 0.17 11.44
C ILE A 572 18.14 1.04 12.52
N ALA A 573 19.46 1.24 12.43
CA ALA A 573 20.20 2.04 13.38
C ALA A 573 19.76 3.51 13.37
N ALA A 574 19.59 4.13 12.19
CA ALA A 574 19.08 5.49 12.08
C ALA A 574 17.66 5.66 12.64
N LYS A 575 16.78 4.67 12.42
CA LYS A 575 15.41 4.67 12.96
C LYS A 575 15.36 4.49 14.49
N ARG A 576 16.36 3.83 15.08
CA ARG A 576 16.49 3.59 16.53
C ARG A 576 17.41 4.59 17.23
N ALA A 577 18.02 5.52 16.51
CA ALA A 577 18.81 6.59 17.10
C ALA A 577 17.94 7.41 18.06
N VAL A 578 18.44 7.62 19.28
CA VAL A 578 17.77 8.40 20.31
C VAL A 578 18.28 9.84 20.23
N VAL A 579 17.37 10.76 19.93
CA VAL A 579 17.67 12.19 19.87
C VAL A 579 17.04 12.91 21.05
N THR A 580 17.87 13.59 21.84
CA THR A 580 17.41 14.40 22.96
C THR A 580 17.20 15.84 22.51
N TYR A 581 16.02 16.39 22.79
CA TYR A 581 15.62 17.74 22.40
C TYR A 581 15.33 18.62 23.63
N SER A 582 15.51 19.94 23.47
CA SER A 582 14.95 20.95 24.36
C SER A 582 14.10 21.96 23.58
N THR A 583 13.01 22.41 24.19
CA THR A 583 12.04 23.34 23.57
C THR A 583 11.66 24.50 24.48
N GLU A 584 12.16 24.52 25.72
CA GLU A 584 11.73 25.43 26.79
C GLU A 584 12.02 26.90 26.49
N THR A 585 13.07 27.17 25.71
CA THR A 585 13.51 28.53 25.34
C THR A 585 13.04 28.97 23.96
N LEU A 586 12.27 28.13 23.25
CA LEU A 586 11.84 28.39 21.88
C LEU A 586 10.38 28.80 21.83
N ASP A 587 10.06 29.68 20.88
CA ASP A 587 8.67 29.97 20.55
C ASP A 587 7.97 28.73 20.00
N SER A 588 6.63 28.76 19.98
CA SER A 588 5.86 27.73 19.29
C SER A 588 6.24 27.66 17.79
N PRO A 589 6.27 26.47 17.18
CA PRO A 589 6.58 26.32 15.76
C PRO A 589 5.48 26.95 14.89
N VAL A 590 5.88 27.59 13.80
CA VAL A 590 4.96 28.12 12.78
C VAL A 590 4.62 27.00 11.79
N LEU A 591 3.38 26.49 11.82
CA LEU A 591 2.97 25.32 11.01
C LEU A 591 1.97 25.65 9.89
N SER A 592 1.45 26.89 9.85
CA SER A 592 0.50 27.32 8.81
C SER A 592 0.88 28.67 8.24
N ILE A 593 0.41 28.96 7.03
CA ILE A 593 0.64 30.25 6.36
C ILE A 593 -0.01 31.38 7.16
N GLU A 594 -1.20 31.14 7.72
CA GLU A 594 -1.93 32.13 8.53
C GLU A 594 -1.18 32.48 9.82
N GLU A 595 -0.53 31.49 10.45
CA GLU A 595 0.38 31.71 11.58
C GLU A 595 1.61 32.51 11.18
N ALA A 596 2.24 32.16 10.06
CA ALA A 596 3.40 32.89 9.54
C ALA A 596 3.06 34.36 9.29
N VAL A 597 1.89 34.63 8.67
CA VAL A 597 1.40 35.99 8.41
C VAL A 597 1.17 36.76 9.70
N ARG A 598 0.47 36.17 10.67
CA ARG A 598 0.19 36.83 11.95
C ARG A 598 1.44 37.12 12.77
N ARG A 599 2.47 36.28 12.66
CA ARG A 599 3.76 36.49 13.34
C ARG A 599 4.77 37.29 12.51
N CYS A 600 4.38 37.76 11.32
CA CYS A 600 5.28 38.42 10.38
C CYS A 600 6.55 37.61 10.08
N SER A 601 6.43 36.28 10.04
CA SER A 601 7.53 35.34 9.82
C SER A 601 7.67 35.04 8.33
N TYR A 602 8.37 35.91 7.61
CA TYR A 602 8.55 35.82 6.15
C TYR A 602 10.01 35.62 5.76
N PHE A 603 10.24 34.99 4.61
CA PHE A 603 11.53 35.06 3.93
C PHE A 603 11.72 36.44 3.29
N GLU A 604 12.96 36.91 3.25
CA GLU A 604 13.32 38.07 2.43
C GLU A 604 13.11 37.70 0.96
N THR A 605 12.20 38.41 0.29
CA THR A 605 11.81 38.08 -1.08
C THR A 605 12.73 38.78 -2.07
N PRO A 606 13.42 38.05 -2.97
CA PRO A 606 14.24 38.66 -4.00
C PRO A 606 13.43 39.63 -4.89
N PRO A 607 13.99 40.79 -5.29
CA PRO A 607 13.25 41.82 -6.04
C PRO A 607 12.60 41.33 -7.34
N PHE A 608 13.20 40.35 -8.01
CA PHE A 608 12.68 39.81 -9.27
C PHE A 608 11.43 38.94 -9.11
N LEU A 609 11.09 38.52 -7.88
CA LEU A 609 9.86 37.79 -7.56
C LEU A 609 8.72 38.70 -7.11
N LEU A 610 9.00 39.98 -6.85
CA LEU A 610 7.96 40.92 -6.46
C LEU A 610 7.04 41.20 -7.66
N PRO A 611 5.71 41.13 -7.46
CA PRO A 611 4.77 41.43 -8.53
C PRO A 611 4.91 42.90 -8.94
N GLN A 612 4.90 43.15 -10.25
CA GLN A 612 4.82 44.52 -10.76
C GLN A 612 3.36 44.98 -10.69
N ASN A 613 3.15 46.20 -10.21
CA ASN A 613 1.82 46.80 -10.24
C ASN A 613 1.48 47.20 -11.70
N ILE A 614 0.45 46.58 -12.27
CA ILE A 614 -0.01 46.83 -13.64
C ILE A 614 -1.38 47.50 -13.57
N GLY A 615 -1.46 48.75 -14.02
CA GLY A 615 -2.71 49.52 -14.07
C GLY A 615 -3.13 50.14 -12.74
N ASP A 616 -4.38 50.61 -12.67
CA ASP A 616 -5.00 51.16 -11.46
C ASP A 616 -6.10 50.21 -10.97
N PHE A 617 -5.79 49.49 -9.90
CA PHE A 617 -6.70 48.50 -9.29
C PHE A 617 -8.00 49.14 -8.78
N SER A 618 -7.93 50.33 -8.17
CA SER A 618 -9.09 51.01 -7.59
C SER A 618 -10.06 51.42 -8.68
N LYS A 619 -9.53 52.01 -9.76
CA LYS A 619 -10.33 52.37 -10.93
C LYS A 619 -10.96 51.13 -11.58
N GLY A 620 -10.19 50.06 -11.77
CA GLY A 620 -10.71 48.80 -12.32
C GLY A 620 -11.84 48.20 -11.47
N MET A 621 -11.74 48.27 -10.14
CA MET A 621 -12.78 47.80 -9.23
C MET A 621 -14.03 48.70 -9.20
N GLU A 622 -13.87 50.01 -9.41
CA GLU A 622 -14.98 50.96 -9.52
C GLU A 622 -15.80 50.71 -10.79
N GLU A 623 -15.12 50.56 -11.93
CA GLU A 623 -15.70 50.37 -13.26
C GLU A 623 -16.28 48.96 -13.49
N ALA A 624 -15.92 47.97 -12.66
CA ALA A 624 -16.40 46.59 -12.81
C ALA A 624 -17.90 46.44 -12.50
N ASP A 625 -18.64 45.80 -13.43
CA ASP A 625 -20.07 45.49 -13.26
C ASP A 625 -20.37 44.56 -12.08
N GLN A 626 -19.45 43.64 -11.77
CA GLN A 626 -19.52 42.69 -10.67
C GLN A 626 -18.25 42.75 -9.84
N LYS A 627 -18.41 42.88 -8.52
CA LYS A 627 -17.31 43.15 -7.58
C LYS A 627 -17.15 41.99 -6.63
N ILE A 628 -15.99 41.32 -6.68
CA ILE A 628 -15.61 40.27 -5.74
C ILE A 628 -14.74 40.91 -4.67
N TYR A 629 -15.30 41.12 -3.48
CA TYR A 629 -14.57 41.77 -2.38
C TYR A 629 -13.58 40.84 -1.69
N SER A 630 -13.88 39.54 -1.63
CA SER A 630 -12.98 38.53 -1.06
C SER A 630 -13.30 37.16 -1.64
N ALA A 631 -12.24 36.42 -1.97
CA ALA A 631 -12.29 35.01 -2.30
C ALA A 631 -11.00 34.37 -1.79
N GLU A 632 -11.11 33.17 -1.24
CA GLU A 632 -9.97 32.41 -0.74
C GLU A 632 -9.89 31.09 -1.49
N VAL A 633 -8.69 30.77 -1.98
CA VAL A 633 -8.38 29.51 -2.64
C VAL A 633 -7.14 28.93 -1.97
N LYS A 634 -7.26 27.70 -1.44
CA LYS A 634 -6.13 26.95 -0.89
C LYS A 634 -5.66 25.91 -1.89
N LEU A 635 -4.39 25.95 -2.23
CA LEU A 635 -3.72 24.93 -3.04
C LEU A 635 -2.81 24.12 -2.11
N ASN A 636 -2.98 22.80 -2.13
CA ASN A 636 -2.14 21.91 -1.33
C ASN A 636 -0.79 21.67 -2.02
N SER A 637 0.20 21.26 -1.23
CA SER A 637 1.51 20.84 -1.72
C SER A 637 1.41 19.57 -2.58
N GLN A 638 2.40 19.40 -3.46
CA GLN A 638 2.55 18.20 -4.29
C GLN A 638 3.92 17.56 -4.04
N TYR A 639 3.95 16.25 -3.89
CA TYR A 639 5.20 15.49 -3.81
C TYR A 639 5.66 15.08 -5.22
N TYR A 640 6.95 15.24 -5.52
CA TYR A 640 7.50 14.98 -6.86
C TYR A 640 7.33 13.53 -7.33
N PHE A 641 7.45 12.56 -6.42
CA PHE A 641 7.28 11.12 -6.69
C PHE A 641 8.12 10.60 -7.87
N TYR A 642 9.37 11.07 -7.99
CA TYR A 642 10.33 10.48 -8.92
C TYR A 642 10.63 9.02 -8.52
N MET A 643 10.74 8.13 -9.52
CA MET A 643 10.84 6.70 -9.28
C MET A 643 12.23 6.25 -8.84
N GLU A 644 13.28 6.95 -9.30
CA GLU A 644 14.60 6.87 -8.66
C GLU A 644 14.60 7.88 -7.51
N THR A 645 14.68 7.41 -6.26
CA THR A 645 14.82 8.27 -5.07
C THR A 645 16.14 9.05 -5.09
N GLN A 646 16.38 9.90 -4.09
CA GLN A 646 17.71 10.52 -3.95
C GLN A 646 18.76 9.42 -3.78
N THR A 647 19.85 9.50 -4.54
CA THR A 647 20.91 8.49 -4.54
C THR A 647 22.23 9.15 -4.92
N ALA A 648 23.27 8.87 -4.12
CA ALA A 648 24.65 9.24 -4.41
C ALA A 648 25.59 8.10 -4.02
N LEU A 649 26.70 7.96 -4.75
CA LEU A 649 27.82 7.08 -4.46
C LEU A 649 29.09 7.93 -4.50
N ALA A 650 29.75 8.10 -3.36
CA ALA A 650 31.00 8.83 -3.23
C ALA A 650 32.17 7.85 -3.12
N ILE A 651 33.19 8.03 -3.95
CA ILE A 651 34.39 7.20 -4.01
C ILE A 651 35.59 8.11 -3.79
N PRO A 652 36.27 8.02 -2.62
CA PRO A 652 37.53 8.69 -2.40
C PRO A 652 38.60 8.23 -3.40
N ASP A 653 39.49 9.15 -3.77
CA ASP A 653 40.59 8.95 -4.70
C ASP A 653 41.91 9.45 -4.06
N GLU A 654 43.03 9.33 -4.77
CA GLU A 654 44.32 9.86 -4.31
C GLU A 654 44.30 11.40 -4.14
N ASP A 655 45.26 11.93 -3.38
CA ASP A 655 45.45 13.38 -3.17
C ASP A 655 44.21 14.12 -2.62
N ASN A 656 43.47 13.49 -1.70
CA ASN A 656 42.20 14.01 -1.15
C ASN A 656 41.16 14.35 -2.22
N CYS A 657 41.24 13.72 -3.39
CA CYS A 657 40.24 13.86 -4.42
C CYS A 657 39.08 12.88 -4.19
N MET A 658 37.95 13.12 -4.84
CA MET A 658 36.83 12.18 -4.86
C MET A 658 35.99 12.28 -6.12
N VAL A 659 35.38 11.16 -6.46
CA VAL A 659 34.37 11.05 -7.51
C VAL A 659 33.03 10.77 -6.86
N VAL A 660 32.02 11.57 -7.19
CA VAL A 660 30.65 11.40 -6.69
C VAL A 660 29.70 11.18 -7.84
N TYR A 661 29.14 9.98 -7.94
CA TYR A 661 28.03 9.69 -8.82
C TYR A 661 26.74 10.13 -8.12
N SER A 662 25.96 11.02 -8.73
CA SER A 662 24.77 11.59 -8.07
C SER A 662 23.59 11.66 -9.03
N SER A 663 22.41 11.33 -8.51
CA SER A 663 21.15 11.57 -9.21
C SER A 663 20.73 13.03 -8.98
N SER A 664 21.35 13.95 -9.72
CA SER A 664 21.19 15.40 -9.55
C SER A 664 20.94 16.13 -10.88
N GLN A 665 20.07 17.14 -10.88
CA GLN A 665 19.84 18.05 -12.00
C GLN A 665 20.92 19.15 -12.07
N CYS A 666 21.67 19.36 -10.98
CA CYS A 666 22.63 20.45 -10.83
C CYS A 666 23.99 19.92 -10.30
N PRO A 667 24.75 19.15 -11.10
CA PRO A 667 26.02 18.56 -10.67
C PRO A 667 27.09 19.58 -10.27
N GLU A 668 27.11 20.77 -10.89
CA GLU A 668 28.02 21.87 -10.52
C GLU A 668 27.72 22.41 -9.11
N ALA A 669 26.45 22.63 -8.78
CA ALA A 669 26.07 23.03 -7.43
C ALA A 669 26.42 21.94 -6.41
N ALA A 670 26.22 20.66 -6.76
CA ALA A 670 26.59 19.56 -5.88
C ALA A 670 28.10 19.54 -5.61
N GLN A 671 28.93 19.76 -6.64
CA GLN A 671 30.38 19.85 -6.50
C GLN A 671 30.78 20.96 -5.51
N ASN A 672 30.22 22.16 -5.68
CA ASN A 672 30.51 23.29 -4.81
C ASN A 672 30.09 23.02 -3.35
N ASN A 673 28.92 22.41 -3.14
CA ASN A 673 28.45 22.07 -1.80
C ASN A 673 29.34 21.03 -1.12
N ILE A 674 29.69 19.94 -1.82
CA ILE A 674 30.59 18.90 -1.29
C ILE A 674 31.95 19.51 -0.92
N ALA A 675 32.54 20.29 -1.83
CA ALA A 675 33.82 20.94 -1.61
C ALA A 675 33.77 21.87 -0.38
N THR A 676 32.70 22.65 -0.24
CA THR A 676 32.47 23.55 0.90
C THR A 676 32.32 22.79 2.21
N CYS A 677 31.53 21.71 2.24
CA CYS A 677 31.36 20.86 3.42
C CYS A 677 32.68 20.24 3.88
N LEU A 678 33.55 19.86 2.94
CA LEU A 678 34.81 19.18 3.26
C LEU A 678 35.99 20.13 3.43
N GLY A 679 35.84 21.42 3.10
CA GLY A 679 36.95 22.38 3.10
C GLY A 679 37.98 22.11 1.99
N LEU A 680 37.53 21.51 0.87
CA LEU A 680 38.36 21.16 -0.27
C LEU A 680 38.21 22.19 -1.40
N PRO A 681 39.21 22.35 -2.27
CA PRO A 681 39.03 23.12 -3.50
C PRO A 681 38.15 22.34 -4.49
N CYS A 682 37.31 23.03 -5.28
CA CYS A 682 36.35 22.38 -6.16
C CYS A 682 36.98 21.40 -7.17
N HIS A 683 38.23 21.61 -7.59
CA HIS A 683 38.92 20.70 -8.52
C HIS A 683 39.21 19.31 -7.92
N SER A 684 39.25 19.18 -6.59
CA SER A 684 39.40 17.89 -5.90
C SER A 684 38.11 17.07 -5.87
N VAL A 685 36.97 17.66 -6.23
CA VAL A 685 35.66 16.97 -6.24
C VAL A 685 35.16 16.86 -7.66
N ARG A 686 34.85 15.66 -8.13
CA ARG A 686 34.24 15.42 -9.46
C ARG A 686 32.86 14.81 -9.31
N VAL A 687 31.82 15.52 -9.73
CA VAL A 687 30.43 15.02 -9.72
C VAL A 687 30.01 14.52 -11.11
N ILE A 688 29.44 13.32 -11.18
CA ILE A 688 29.00 12.68 -12.43
C ILE A 688 27.50 12.34 -12.34
N THR A 689 26.72 12.95 -13.23
CA THR A 689 25.30 12.59 -13.47
C THR A 689 25.15 12.07 -14.91
N ARG A 690 24.96 10.75 -15.08
CA ARG A 690 24.71 10.18 -16.42
C ARG A 690 23.26 10.33 -16.88
N ARG A 691 22.32 10.05 -15.98
CA ARG A 691 20.85 10.11 -16.20
C ARG A 691 20.14 10.20 -14.85
N VAL A 692 18.89 10.67 -14.86
CA VAL A 692 18.06 10.84 -13.65
C VAL A 692 16.70 10.19 -13.88
N GLY A 693 16.26 9.30 -12.98
CA GLY A 693 15.00 8.55 -13.01
C GLY A 693 13.80 9.37 -12.53
N GLY A 694 13.63 10.56 -13.12
CA GLY A 694 12.68 11.58 -12.69
C GLY A 694 13.33 12.57 -11.72
N GLY A 695 13.11 13.86 -11.96
CA GLY A 695 13.63 14.95 -11.12
C GLY A 695 12.54 15.95 -10.76
N PHE A 696 11.85 16.48 -11.78
CA PHE A 696 10.70 17.39 -11.64
C PHE A 696 10.97 18.64 -10.80
N GLY A 697 12.25 19.04 -10.65
CA GLY A 697 12.69 20.14 -9.79
C GLY A 697 13.17 19.69 -8.41
N GLY A 698 12.68 18.55 -7.91
CA GLY A 698 13.06 18.02 -6.60
C GLY A 698 14.50 17.50 -6.49
N LYS A 699 15.22 17.42 -7.61
CA LYS A 699 16.64 17.06 -7.69
C LYS A 699 17.53 18.21 -8.17
N ALA A 700 17.03 19.46 -8.09
CA ALA A 700 17.85 20.63 -8.38
C ALA A 700 18.60 21.11 -7.13
N VAL A 701 17.90 21.14 -5.98
CA VAL A 701 18.44 21.66 -4.70
C VAL A 701 18.49 20.57 -3.63
N ARG A 702 17.45 19.74 -3.49
CA ARG A 702 17.37 18.72 -2.41
C ARG A 702 18.23 17.47 -2.65
N SER A 703 18.91 17.38 -3.80
CA SER A 703 19.90 16.32 -4.10
C SER A 703 21.33 16.79 -3.87
N LEU A 704 21.51 18.05 -3.48
CA LEU A 704 22.77 18.54 -2.96
C LEU A 704 23.00 17.86 -1.59
N PRO A 705 24.26 17.55 -1.21
CA PRO A 705 24.58 16.75 -0.03
C PRO A 705 23.99 17.33 1.25
#